data_AF-A0A6S7I3V9-F1
#
_entry.id   AF-A0A6S7I3V9-F1
#
_cell.length_a   1.000
_cell.length_b   1.000
_cell.length_c   1.000
_cell.angle_alpha   90.00
_cell.angle_beta   90.00
_cell.angle_gamma   90.00
#
_symmetry.space_group_name_H-M   'P 1'
#
loop_
_entity.id
_entity.type
_entity.pdbx_description
1 polymer ?
#
loop_
_entity_poly.entity_id
_entity_poly.type
_entity_poly.pdbx_seq_one_letter_code
_entity_poly.pdbx_strand_id
1 'polypeptide(L)'
;MGIPDNCENTGKCVADVGKRQQHRKIKELKTQVERTLWFANTYGLHLESLKLSDNSGAEYELEFTAGGTKKSYKDLPEAEKQKIKEVLLIQDKFCVGEAAYHELTMIPAGQTLPRSYLVKQCKDSLNQLCHIERTPGENEGAQVNFYDALRNAIQNHMRTCTANGLSPPERYNIKLSGDGAKMTRLTGFIVISFSILNSGDAVMSPKGNYTLAIIKGKECYETLKSSCSKIFSDVNKIVEAGVLQLDDGNEVPIDMYLGGDYKFLLILMGMKGAVSDYACIWCKIHKMLRHDMTKPQDFYWMIDMKRTLEDIRQCCLKKQFSCDRPPLLNIPLENVVLDELHLMLRVTDKLTDNLITEALNRDKADNHNKAPCDHTSTHLDNLVNAIQSCGISFNVWEKTDANGRASGIYDFTSLMGTDKKLLLEKLPAKLNGVITPATCNEVINLWKDFHHIYNDCINMKTPTDADVDTYFVKVTAWVTLFLSLGQSLEGYGKVNITPYIHAMVYHVPRFMKLHNGIRQFSGQGVEKLNDNIRRIHLQKSNKWDAAKDVLMAEERKRILSDLEREPRPYKKKADNYWLDGIKESRRKRPRLCDEEDISDGPEDISSLTPEILKLRLKDMGITTRARKLSRLLDMYTVALQSQQH
;
A
#
# COMPACT_ATOMS: atom_id res chain seq x y z
N MET A 1 -37.77 -41.79 51.09
CA MET A 1 -36.61 -42.70 51.28
C MET A 1 -35.55 -41.90 52.00
N GLY A 2 -35.24 -42.25 53.26
CA GLY A 2 -34.18 -41.59 54.03
C GLY A 2 -32.83 -41.88 53.41
N ILE A 3 -31.96 -40.87 53.35
CA ILE A 3 -30.55 -41.02 52.98
C ILE A 3 -29.89 -41.80 54.12
N PRO A 4 -29.10 -42.86 53.84
CA PRO A 4 -28.47 -43.66 54.88
C PRO A 4 -27.46 -42.83 55.70
N ASP A 5 -27.49 -42.98 57.03
CA ASP A 5 -26.75 -42.19 58.03
C ASP A 5 -25.22 -42.39 58.06
N ASN A 6 -24.61 -42.98 57.03
CA ASN A 6 -23.15 -43.12 56.95
C ASN A 6 -22.64 -42.97 55.50
N CYS A 7 -22.45 -41.72 55.08
CA CYS A 7 -21.64 -41.37 53.92
C CYS A 7 -20.32 -40.77 54.41
N GLU A 8 -19.27 -41.58 54.51
CA GLU A 8 -17.91 -41.07 54.77
C GLU A 8 -17.29 -40.55 53.47
N ASN A 9 -16.86 -39.28 53.48
CA ASN A 9 -16.15 -38.67 52.36
C ASN A 9 -14.65 -39.01 52.45
N THR A 10 -14.18 -39.93 51.61
CA THR A 10 -12.78 -40.41 51.58
C THR A 10 -11.84 -39.56 50.70
N GLY A 11 -12.31 -38.43 50.16
CA GLY A 11 -11.53 -37.56 49.27
C GLY A 11 -10.74 -36.46 49.99
N LYS A 12 -9.59 -36.06 49.42
CA LYS A 12 -8.81 -34.88 49.90
C LYS A 12 -9.66 -33.60 49.98
N CYS A 13 -9.48 -32.80 51.02
CA CYS A 13 -10.21 -31.54 51.21
C CYS A 13 -9.85 -30.50 50.15
N VAL A 14 -10.68 -29.47 49.98
CA VAL A 14 -10.46 -28.40 48.99
C VAL A 14 -9.15 -27.64 49.28
N ALA A 15 -8.80 -27.47 50.55
CA ALA A 15 -7.52 -26.86 50.95
C ALA A 15 -6.28 -27.67 50.53
N ASP A 16 -6.42 -28.99 50.36
CA ASP A 16 -5.29 -29.92 50.16
C ASP A 16 -4.97 -30.22 48.68
N VAL A 17 -5.66 -29.54 47.75
CA VAL A 17 -5.52 -29.77 46.30
C VAL A 17 -5.09 -28.51 45.56
N GLY A 18 -4.40 -28.65 44.42
CA GLY A 18 -3.93 -27.50 43.64
C GLY A 18 -5.08 -26.69 43.00
N LYS A 19 -4.82 -25.41 42.68
CA LYS A 19 -5.84 -24.42 42.21
C LYS A 19 -6.81 -24.91 41.13
N ARG A 20 -6.32 -25.71 40.16
CA ARG A 20 -7.15 -26.29 39.08
C ARG A 20 -8.10 -27.37 39.58
N GLN A 21 -7.68 -28.19 40.54
CA GLN A 21 -8.51 -29.20 41.18
C GLN A 21 -9.51 -28.57 42.17
N GLN A 22 -9.13 -27.50 42.87
CA GLN A 22 -10.04 -26.71 43.70
C GLN A 22 -11.23 -26.19 42.88
N HIS A 23 -10.94 -25.56 41.73
CA HIS A 23 -11.98 -25.09 40.81
C HIS A 23 -12.91 -26.21 40.33
N ARG A 24 -12.37 -27.39 40.01
CA ARG A 24 -13.19 -28.53 39.56
C ARG A 24 -14.09 -29.05 40.67
N LYS A 25 -13.56 -29.25 41.89
CA LYS A 25 -14.33 -29.71 43.04
C LYS A 25 -15.45 -28.75 43.43
N ILE A 26 -15.16 -27.45 43.46
CA ILE A 26 -16.16 -26.41 43.76
C ILE A 26 -17.25 -26.36 42.67
N LYS A 27 -16.87 -26.51 41.39
CA LYS A 27 -17.83 -26.55 40.28
C LYS A 27 -18.73 -27.79 40.32
N GLU A 28 -18.17 -28.97 40.60
CA GLU A 28 -18.93 -30.22 40.77
C GLU A 28 -19.91 -30.10 41.95
N LEU A 29 -19.46 -29.54 43.08
CA LEU A 29 -20.30 -29.26 44.24
C LEU A 29 -21.44 -28.31 43.89
N LYS A 30 -21.17 -27.21 43.18
CA LYS A 30 -22.20 -26.26 42.71
C LYS A 30 -23.28 -26.96 41.88
N THR A 31 -22.89 -27.80 40.93
CA THR A 31 -23.83 -28.56 40.09
C THR A 31 -24.63 -29.60 40.89
N GLN A 32 -24.03 -30.24 41.90
CA GLN A 32 -24.76 -31.17 42.76
C GLN A 32 -25.78 -30.46 43.64
N VAL A 33 -25.41 -29.31 44.22
CA VAL A 33 -26.32 -28.47 45.02
C VAL A 33 -27.52 -28.02 44.18
N GLU A 34 -27.30 -27.53 42.96
CA GLU A 34 -28.39 -27.17 42.02
C GLU A 34 -29.34 -28.33 41.72
N ARG A 35 -28.80 -29.54 41.56
CA ARG A 35 -29.60 -30.75 41.30
C ARG A 35 -30.39 -31.20 42.53
N THR A 36 -29.74 -31.22 43.69
CA THR A 36 -30.35 -31.71 44.94
C THR A 36 -31.39 -30.75 45.48
N LEU A 37 -31.18 -29.44 45.37
CA LEU A 37 -32.10 -28.41 45.83
C LEU A 37 -33.07 -27.93 44.73
N TRP A 38 -33.12 -28.61 43.57
CA TRP A 38 -34.01 -28.26 42.46
C TRP A 38 -35.48 -28.17 42.87
N PHE A 39 -35.91 -29.04 43.79
CA PHE A 39 -37.29 -29.08 44.29
C PHE A 39 -37.68 -27.84 45.10
N ALA A 40 -36.73 -27.04 45.60
CA ALA A 40 -37.05 -25.80 46.33
C ALA A 40 -37.91 -24.85 45.48
N ASN A 41 -37.72 -24.87 44.16
CA ASN A 41 -38.53 -24.10 43.21
C ASN A 41 -40.01 -24.50 43.24
N THR A 42 -40.38 -25.75 43.57
CA THR A 42 -41.79 -26.17 43.67
C THR A 42 -42.48 -25.58 44.89
N TYR A 43 -41.71 -25.10 45.87
CA TYR A 43 -42.19 -24.39 47.05
C TYR A 43 -42.09 -22.86 46.91
N GLY A 44 -41.74 -22.36 45.71
CA GLY A 44 -41.55 -20.92 45.45
C GLY A 44 -40.28 -20.33 46.06
N LEU A 45 -39.32 -21.17 46.48
CA LEU A 45 -38.05 -20.74 47.06
C LEU A 45 -36.93 -20.86 46.01
N HIS A 46 -36.08 -19.84 45.93
CA HIS A 46 -34.93 -19.81 45.03
C HIS A 46 -33.63 -19.87 45.81
N LEU A 47 -32.68 -20.70 45.36
CA LEU A 47 -31.36 -20.79 45.95
C LEU A 47 -30.52 -19.57 45.49
N GLU A 48 -30.24 -18.65 46.40
CA GLU A 48 -29.47 -17.42 46.11
C GLU A 48 -27.97 -17.58 46.39
N SER A 49 -27.61 -18.09 47.55
CA SER A 49 -26.23 -18.47 47.89
C SER A 49 -26.20 -19.65 48.86
N LEU A 50 -25.08 -20.36 48.92
CA LEU A 50 -24.78 -21.40 49.90
C LEU A 50 -23.47 -21.05 50.59
N LYS A 51 -23.51 -20.93 51.91
CA LYS A 51 -22.31 -20.75 52.74
C LYS A 51 -21.90 -22.09 53.36
N LEU A 52 -20.62 -22.43 53.24
CA LEU A 52 -20.03 -23.65 53.74
C LEU A 52 -18.76 -23.29 54.49
N SER A 53 -18.48 -23.92 55.63
CA SER A 53 -17.17 -23.82 56.30
C SER A 53 -16.39 -25.12 56.12
N ASP A 54 -15.07 -25.02 56.02
CA ASP A 54 -14.21 -26.20 56.08
C ASP A 54 -13.78 -26.53 57.52
N ASN A 55 -13.06 -27.65 57.67
CA ASN A 55 -12.56 -28.15 58.95
C ASN A 55 -11.53 -27.20 59.61
N SER A 56 -11.05 -26.17 58.91
CA SER A 56 -10.16 -25.14 59.43
C SER A 56 -10.90 -23.83 59.80
N GLY A 57 -12.21 -23.78 59.60
CA GLY A 57 -13.04 -22.61 59.85
C GLY A 57 -13.05 -21.59 58.70
N ALA A 58 -12.49 -21.92 57.53
CA ALA A 58 -12.55 -21.05 56.37
C ALA A 58 -13.94 -21.11 55.73
N GLU A 59 -14.56 -19.95 55.54
CA GLU A 59 -15.88 -19.83 54.91
C GLU A 59 -15.77 -19.75 53.37
N TYR A 60 -16.65 -20.50 52.70
CA TYR A 60 -16.82 -20.56 51.27
C TYR A 60 -18.26 -20.21 50.93
N GLU A 61 -18.46 -19.09 50.24
CA GLU A 61 -19.77 -18.70 49.71
C GLU A 61 -19.86 -19.07 48.23
N LEU A 62 -20.87 -19.86 47.89
CA LEU A 62 -21.23 -20.23 46.52
C LEU A 62 -22.48 -19.46 46.13
N GLU A 63 -22.34 -18.48 45.24
CA GLU A 63 -23.49 -17.73 44.71
C GLU A 63 -24.19 -18.51 43.60
N PHE A 64 -25.52 -18.66 43.71
CA PHE A 64 -26.41 -19.34 42.76
C PHE A 64 -27.43 -18.40 42.11
N THR A 65 -27.60 -17.19 42.66
CA THR A 65 -28.17 -16.08 41.88
C THR A 65 -27.41 -15.99 40.57
N ALA A 66 -28.13 -15.73 39.48
CA ALA A 66 -27.54 -15.57 38.16
C ALA A 66 -26.59 -14.36 38.17
N GLY A 67 -25.36 -14.56 38.64
CA GLY A 67 -24.22 -13.68 38.52
C GLY A 67 -23.90 -13.54 37.04
N GLY A 68 -24.61 -12.60 36.41
CA GLY A 68 -24.51 -12.21 35.03
C GLY A 68 -24.91 -13.33 34.06
N THR A 69 -26.16 -13.34 33.61
CA THR A 69 -26.36 -13.58 32.18
C THR A 69 -25.36 -12.68 31.48
N LYS A 70 -24.38 -13.26 30.77
CA LYS A 70 -23.42 -12.49 29.97
C LYS A 70 -24.27 -11.55 29.12
N LYS A 71 -24.32 -10.26 29.47
CA LYS A 71 -25.15 -9.30 28.76
C LYS A 71 -24.78 -9.41 27.29
N SER A 72 -25.74 -9.72 26.43
CA SER A 72 -25.51 -9.74 24.99
C SER A 72 -25.40 -8.29 24.52
N TYR A 73 -24.52 -8.01 23.56
CA TYR A 73 -24.42 -6.71 22.93
C TYR A 73 -25.79 -6.20 22.42
N LYS A 74 -26.64 -7.10 21.92
CA LYS A 74 -27.97 -6.78 21.41
C LYS A 74 -28.90 -6.21 22.48
N ASP A 75 -28.73 -6.65 23.72
CA ASP A 75 -29.60 -6.31 24.86
C ASP A 75 -29.10 -5.07 25.62
N LEU A 76 -27.97 -4.49 25.21
CA LEU A 76 -27.41 -3.31 25.85
C LEU A 76 -28.18 -2.02 25.50
N PRO A 77 -28.23 -1.04 26.43
CA PRO A 77 -28.71 0.31 26.14
C PRO A 77 -27.90 0.95 25.00
N GLU A 78 -28.53 1.84 24.22
CA GLU A 78 -27.86 2.44 23.05
C GLU A 78 -26.62 3.25 23.43
N ALA A 79 -26.62 3.92 24.59
CA ALA A 79 -25.45 4.63 25.10
C ALA A 79 -24.26 3.69 25.37
N GLU A 80 -24.49 2.46 25.82
CA GLU A 80 -23.43 1.46 25.98
C GLU A 80 -22.98 0.89 24.64
N LYS A 81 -23.92 0.63 23.72
CA LYS A 81 -23.61 0.22 22.35
C LYS A 81 -22.72 1.24 21.65
N GLN A 82 -23.00 2.53 21.82
CA GLN A 82 -22.21 3.62 21.27
C GLN A 82 -20.76 3.59 21.77
N LYS A 83 -20.55 3.44 23.09
CA LYS A 83 -19.21 3.30 23.67
C LYS A 83 -18.46 2.08 23.11
N ILE A 84 -19.15 0.96 22.91
CA ILE A 84 -18.57 -0.24 22.33
C ILE A 84 -18.18 -0.01 20.85
N LYS A 85 -19.04 0.67 20.08
CA LYS A 85 -18.76 1.06 18.69
C LYS A 85 -17.53 1.98 18.60
N GLU A 86 -17.39 2.96 19.49
CA GLU A 86 -16.19 3.82 19.57
C GLU A 86 -14.92 3.01 19.81
N VAL A 87 -14.96 2.03 20.72
CA VAL A 87 -13.83 1.15 21.01
C VAL A 87 -13.49 0.28 19.79
N LEU A 88 -14.50 -0.31 19.14
CA LEU A 88 -14.30 -1.11 17.94
C LEU A 88 -13.69 -0.28 16.80
N LEU A 89 -14.15 0.96 16.61
CA LEU A 89 -13.55 1.89 15.64
C LEU A 89 -12.06 2.12 15.93
N ILE A 90 -11.69 2.34 17.18
CA ILE A 90 -10.29 2.49 17.59
C ILE A 90 -9.49 1.22 17.27
N GLN A 91 -10.03 0.05 17.59
CA GLN A 91 -9.37 -1.22 17.28
C GLN A 91 -9.18 -1.43 15.77
N ASP A 92 -10.16 -1.07 14.95
CA ASP A 92 -10.07 -1.18 13.49
C ASP A 92 -9.10 -0.14 12.91
N LYS A 93 -9.20 1.12 13.34
CA LYS A 93 -8.35 2.23 12.87
C LYS A 93 -6.87 2.04 13.19
N PHE A 94 -6.56 1.52 14.39
CA PHE A 94 -5.19 1.34 14.86
C PHE A 94 -4.72 -0.12 14.84
N CYS A 95 -5.51 -1.03 14.25
CA CYS A 95 -5.19 -2.45 14.14
C CYS A 95 -4.84 -3.09 15.49
N VAL A 96 -5.54 -2.68 16.56
CA VAL A 96 -5.39 -3.30 17.89
C VAL A 96 -6.04 -4.69 17.82
N GLY A 97 -5.24 -5.73 18.07
CA GLY A 97 -5.69 -7.10 18.09
C GLY A 97 -6.66 -7.40 19.24
N GLU A 98 -7.53 -8.38 19.05
CA GLU A 98 -8.49 -8.80 20.07
C GLU A 98 -7.79 -9.26 21.37
N ALA A 99 -6.65 -9.96 21.24
CA ALA A 99 -5.83 -10.36 22.37
C ALA A 99 -5.26 -9.15 23.13
N ALA A 100 -4.68 -8.18 22.42
CA ALA A 100 -4.13 -6.97 23.04
C ALA A 100 -5.21 -6.18 23.80
N TYR A 101 -6.40 -6.04 23.21
CA TYR A 101 -7.51 -5.39 23.90
C TYR A 101 -8.04 -6.21 25.08
N HIS A 102 -8.08 -7.54 24.97
CA HIS A 102 -8.46 -8.39 26.09
C HIS A 102 -7.54 -8.17 27.30
N GLU A 103 -6.22 -8.17 27.10
CA GLU A 103 -5.24 -7.87 28.15
C GLU A 103 -5.47 -6.47 28.75
N LEU A 104 -5.74 -5.46 27.91
CA LEU A 104 -6.08 -4.11 28.38
C LEU A 104 -7.32 -4.09 29.28
N THR A 105 -8.33 -4.94 29.05
CA THR A 105 -9.52 -5.02 29.91
C THR A 105 -9.29 -5.76 31.24
N MET A 106 -8.15 -6.43 31.40
CA MET A 106 -7.81 -7.21 32.60
C MET A 106 -6.98 -6.43 33.62
N ILE A 107 -6.32 -5.35 33.22
CA ILE A 107 -5.54 -4.51 34.12
C ILE A 107 -6.43 -3.52 34.90
N PRO A 108 -6.00 -3.03 36.09
CA PRO A 108 -6.77 -2.07 36.88
C PRO A 108 -7.18 -0.81 36.11
N ALA A 109 -6.27 -0.28 35.28
CA ALA A 109 -6.53 0.90 34.45
C ALA A 109 -7.63 0.68 33.38
N GLY A 110 -7.95 -0.56 33.05
CA GLY A 110 -8.94 -0.93 32.03
C GLY A 110 -10.24 -1.52 32.59
N GLN A 111 -10.45 -1.50 33.91
CA GLN A 111 -11.66 -2.05 34.53
C GLN A 111 -12.95 -1.39 34.03
N THR A 112 -12.87 -0.12 33.60
CA THR A 112 -14.00 0.64 33.04
C THR A 112 -14.23 0.41 31.54
N LEU A 113 -13.34 -0.33 30.86
CA LEU A 113 -13.45 -0.61 29.43
C LEU A 113 -14.51 -1.70 29.17
N PRO A 114 -15.23 -1.64 28.03
CA PRO A 114 -16.13 -2.70 27.64
C PRO A 114 -15.42 -4.06 27.54
N ARG A 115 -16.05 -5.12 28.04
CA ARG A 115 -15.48 -6.48 27.99
C ARG A 115 -15.25 -6.92 26.54
N SER A 116 -14.14 -7.60 26.28
CA SER A 116 -13.74 -8.02 24.92
C SER A 116 -14.81 -8.81 24.17
N TYR A 117 -15.59 -9.64 24.87
CA TYR A 117 -16.67 -10.40 24.23
C TYR A 117 -17.82 -9.52 23.70
N LEU A 118 -18.09 -8.37 24.33
CA LEU A 118 -19.11 -7.41 23.86
C LEU A 118 -18.64 -6.71 22.58
N VAL A 119 -17.36 -6.34 22.54
CA VAL A 119 -16.75 -5.75 21.34
C VAL A 119 -16.75 -6.75 20.19
N LYS A 120 -16.48 -8.03 20.47
CA LYS A 120 -16.60 -9.11 19.49
C LYS A 120 -18.04 -9.27 18.96
N GLN A 121 -19.04 -9.28 19.83
CA GLN A 121 -20.44 -9.36 19.41
C GLN A 121 -20.89 -8.13 18.60
N CYS A 122 -20.40 -6.93 18.94
CA CYS A 122 -20.60 -5.72 18.14
C CYS A 122 -19.99 -5.88 16.74
N LYS A 123 -18.73 -6.33 16.66
CA LYS A 123 -18.04 -6.63 15.40
C LYS A 123 -18.83 -7.62 14.55
N ASP A 124 -19.29 -8.72 15.14
CA ASP A 124 -20.07 -9.75 14.43
C ASP A 124 -21.42 -9.20 13.94
N SER A 125 -22.06 -8.33 14.73
CA SER A 125 -23.31 -7.67 14.34
C SER A 125 -23.11 -6.70 13.16
N LEU A 126 -22.01 -5.95 13.13
CA LEU A 126 -21.69 -5.07 12.00
C LEU A 126 -21.30 -5.86 10.75
N ASN A 127 -20.56 -6.95 10.90
CA ASN A 127 -20.19 -7.81 9.77
C ASN A 127 -21.42 -8.42 9.06
N GLN A 128 -22.53 -8.63 9.79
CA GLN A 128 -23.79 -9.10 9.20
C GLN A 128 -24.46 -8.08 8.28
N LEU A 129 -24.10 -6.79 8.38
CA LEU A 129 -24.59 -5.74 7.49
C LEU A 129 -23.83 -5.72 6.16
N CYS A 130 -22.69 -6.39 6.07
CA CYS A 130 -21.77 -6.34 4.94
C CYS A 130 -21.87 -7.64 4.14
N HIS A 131 -22.50 -7.57 2.96
CA HIS A 131 -22.52 -8.71 2.04
C HIS A 131 -21.21 -8.77 1.23
N ILE A 132 -20.29 -9.64 1.67
CA ILE A 132 -19.03 -9.89 0.99
C ILE A 132 -19.03 -11.31 0.41
N GLU A 133 -18.80 -11.39 -0.88
CA GLU A 133 -18.76 -12.62 -1.66
C GLU A 133 -17.32 -12.97 -2.05
N ARG A 134 -17.04 -14.24 -2.34
CA ARG A 134 -15.79 -14.64 -2.98
C ARG A 134 -15.77 -14.08 -4.41
N THR A 135 -14.62 -13.58 -4.86
CA THR A 135 -14.46 -13.21 -6.27
C THR A 135 -14.63 -14.44 -7.17
N PRO A 136 -15.19 -14.28 -8.39
CA PRO A 136 -15.21 -15.36 -9.37
C PRO A 136 -13.78 -15.82 -9.75
N GLY A 137 -13.67 -16.96 -10.42
CA GLY A 137 -12.36 -17.50 -10.85
C GLY A 137 -11.57 -18.23 -9.77
N GLU A 138 -10.31 -18.54 -10.10
CA GLU A 138 -9.46 -19.43 -9.31
C GLU A 138 -8.73 -18.70 -8.17
N ASN A 139 -8.36 -17.44 -8.37
CA ASN A 139 -7.64 -16.64 -7.39
C ASN A 139 -8.44 -16.45 -6.10
N GLU A 140 -7.75 -16.53 -4.96
CA GLU A 140 -8.31 -16.13 -3.67
C GLU A 140 -8.64 -14.65 -3.69
N GLY A 141 -9.89 -14.30 -3.43
CA GLY A 141 -10.30 -12.90 -3.36
C GLY A 141 -11.71 -12.75 -2.82
N ALA A 142 -12.01 -11.53 -2.41
CA ALA A 142 -13.30 -11.14 -1.87
C ALA A 142 -13.76 -9.85 -2.55
N GLN A 143 -15.07 -9.70 -2.71
CA GLN A 143 -15.70 -8.54 -3.33
C GLN A 143 -17.03 -8.17 -2.66
N VAL A 144 -17.43 -6.92 -2.81
CA VAL A 144 -18.79 -6.44 -2.53
C VAL A 144 -19.59 -6.29 -3.82
N ASN A 145 -20.92 -6.23 -3.72
CA ASN A 145 -21.77 -5.90 -4.86
C ASN A 145 -21.53 -4.44 -5.29
N PHE A 146 -21.22 -4.23 -6.58
CA PHE A 146 -20.91 -2.90 -7.08
C PHE A 146 -22.11 -1.95 -7.07
N TYR A 147 -23.29 -2.42 -7.48
CA TYR A 147 -24.52 -1.61 -7.44
C TYR A 147 -24.87 -1.17 -6.03
N ASP A 148 -24.85 -2.10 -5.07
CA ASP A 148 -25.18 -1.78 -3.67
C ASP A 148 -24.16 -0.79 -3.09
N ALA A 149 -22.87 -1.02 -3.33
CA ALA A 149 -21.82 -0.11 -2.87
C ALA A 149 -21.97 1.30 -3.48
N LEU A 150 -22.26 1.37 -4.78
CA LEU A 150 -22.40 2.63 -5.50
C LEU A 150 -23.65 3.41 -5.06
N ARG A 151 -24.82 2.75 -4.94
CA ARG A 151 -26.06 3.36 -4.44
C ARG A 151 -25.87 3.93 -3.04
N ASN A 152 -25.31 3.13 -2.13
CA ASN A 152 -25.03 3.57 -0.76
C ASN A 152 -24.07 4.76 -0.72
N ALA A 153 -23.02 4.76 -1.56
CA ALA A 153 -22.07 5.86 -1.63
C ALA A 153 -22.72 7.15 -2.15
N ILE A 154 -23.55 7.06 -3.20
CA ILE A 154 -24.27 8.21 -3.77
C ILE A 154 -25.30 8.75 -2.78
N GLN A 155 -26.13 7.90 -2.17
CA GLN A 155 -27.11 8.32 -1.17
C GLN A 155 -26.43 9.00 0.03
N ASN A 156 -25.31 8.47 0.51
CA ASN A 156 -24.54 9.10 1.59
C ASN A 156 -23.96 10.46 1.16
N HIS A 157 -23.48 10.57 -0.08
CA HIS A 157 -23.02 11.84 -0.64
C HIS A 157 -24.16 12.86 -0.72
N MET A 158 -25.34 12.47 -1.21
CA MET A 158 -26.53 13.32 -1.25
C MET A 158 -26.92 13.81 0.15
N ARG A 159 -26.96 12.92 1.14
CA ARG A 159 -27.23 13.28 2.55
C ARG A 159 -26.21 14.29 3.08
N THR A 160 -24.93 14.10 2.75
CA THR A 160 -23.84 14.99 3.17
C THR A 160 -23.95 16.37 2.51
N CYS A 161 -24.30 16.44 1.21
CA CYS A 161 -24.59 17.69 0.53
C CYS A 161 -25.72 18.45 1.23
N THR A 162 -26.87 17.78 1.46
CA THR A 162 -28.04 18.38 2.09
C THR A 162 -27.73 18.85 3.52
N ALA A 163 -27.00 18.05 4.31
CA ALA A 163 -26.58 18.42 5.67
C ALA A 163 -25.68 19.67 5.69
N ASN A 164 -24.90 19.89 4.63
CA ASN A 164 -24.05 21.06 4.45
C ASN A 164 -24.74 22.24 3.73
N GLY A 165 -26.06 22.15 3.49
CA GLY A 165 -26.83 23.19 2.79
C GLY A 165 -26.51 23.30 1.30
N LEU A 166 -25.93 22.27 0.69
CA LEU A 166 -25.60 22.20 -0.73
C LEU A 166 -26.60 21.31 -1.48
N SER A 167 -26.94 21.68 -2.72
CA SER A 167 -27.69 20.80 -3.61
C SER A 167 -26.82 19.62 -4.05
N PRO A 168 -27.33 18.37 -4.04
CA PRO A 168 -26.64 17.27 -4.67
C PRO A 168 -26.32 17.54 -6.15
N PRO A 169 -25.23 16.99 -6.69
CA PRO A 169 -24.92 17.09 -8.11
C PRO A 169 -26.04 16.51 -8.99
N GLU A 170 -26.33 17.19 -10.11
CA GLU A 170 -27.23 16.66 -11.14
C GLU A 170 -26.67 15.40 -11.83
N ARG A 171 -25.35 15.26 -11.84
CA ARG A 171 -24.63 14.14 -12.46
C ARG A 171 -23.48 13.68 -11.56
N TYR A 172 -23.33 12.37 -11.43
CA TYR A 172 -22.26 11.76 -10.65
C TYR A 172 -21.18 11.18 -11.56
N ASN A 173 -19.94 11.63 -11.32
CA ASN A 173 -18.74 11.19 -12.00
C ASN A 173 -18.04 10.15 -11.13
N ILE A 174 -18.00 8.90 -11.59
CA ILE A 174 -17.51 7.75 -10.82
C ILE A 174 -16.21 7.26 -11.42
N LYS A 175 -15.10 7.39 -10.69
CA LYS A 175 -13.79 6.87 -11.10
C LYS A 175 -13.59 5.48 -10.53
N LEU A 176 -13.49 4.47 -11.39
CA LEU A 176 -12.96 3.16 -11.05
C LEU A 176 -11.44 3.21 -11.06
N SER A 177 -10.82 2.58 -10.06
CA SER A 177 -9.37 2.46 -9.95
C SER A 177 -8.94 1.08 -9.49
N GLY A 178 -7.70 0.74 -9.78
CA GLY A 178 -7.07 -0.42 -9.20
C GLY A 178 -5.56 -0.32 -9.18
N ASP A 179 -4.96 -1.09 -8.29
CA ASP A 179 -3.52 -1.17 -8.12
C ASP A 179 -3.10 -2.53 -7.56
N GLY A 180 -1.96 -3.01 -8.04
CA GLY A 180 -1.27 -4.21 -7.59
C GLY A 180 -0.27 -3.89 -6.49
N ALA A 181 -0.70 -4.01 -5.23
CA ALA A 181 0.11 -3.70 -4.07
C ALA A 181 0.77 -4.93 -3.45
N LYS A 182 2.09 -4.84 -3.25
CA LYS A 182 2.85 -5.85 -2.50
C LYS A 182 2.53 -5.75 -1.00
N MET A 183 1.99 -6.81 -0.42
CA MET A 183 1.60 -6.89 0.99
C MET A 183 2.72 -7.47 1.87
N THR A 184 3.42 -8.48 1.35
CA THR A 184 4.60 -9.11 1.97
C THR A 184 5.63 -9.46 0.90
N ARG A 185 6.76 -10.07 1.25
CA ARG A 185 7.72 -10.59 0.26
C ARG A 185 7.08 -11.59 -0.73
N LEU A 186 6.10 -12.36 -0.27
CA LEU A 186 5.48 -13.47 -1.02
C LEU A 186 4.02 -13.24 -1.41
N THR A 187 3.40 -12.15 -0.93
CA THR A 187 1.97 -11.89 -1.13
C THR A 187 1.77 -10.51 -1.75
N GLY A 188 1.09 -10.49 -2.89
CA GLY A 188 0.57 -9.27 -3.51
C GLY A 188 -0.95 -9.34 -3.59
N PHE A 189 -1.60 -8.20 -3.38
CA PHE A 189 -3.02 -8.03 -3.61
C PHE A 189 -3.23 -7.07 -4.79
N ILE A 190 -4.26 -7.35 -5.57
CA ILE A 190 -4.87 -6.39 -6.49
C ILE A 190 -6.06 -5.80 -5.73
N VAL A 191 -6.06 -4.48 -5.59
CA VAL A 191 -7.13 -3.73 -4.94
C VAL A 191 -7.92 -3.04 -6.03
N ILE A 192 -9.22 -3.27 -6.10
CA ILE A 192 -10.15 -2.54 -6.97
C ILE A 192 -11.00 -1.65 -6.09
N SER A 193 -11.13 -0.38 -6.45
CA SER A 193 -11.93 0.60 -5.71
C SER A 193 -12.62 1.57 -6.67
N PHE A 194 -13.61 2.31 -6.17
CA PHE A 194 -14.15 3.47 -6.88
C PHE A 194 -14.17 4.70 -5.98
N SER A 195 -14.26 5.88 -6.60
CA SER A 195 -14.42 7.16 -5.91
C SER A 195 -15.45 8.04 -6.64
N ILE A 196 -16.18 8.86 -5.89
CA ILE A 196 -17.08 9.87 -6.44
C ILE A 196 -16.26 11.16 -6.66
N LEU A 197 -16.03 11.53 -7.92
CA LEU A 197 -15.21 12.71 -8.27
C LEU A 197 -15.86 14.01 -7.80
N ASN A 198 -17.19 14.05 -7.71
CA ASN A 198 -17.94 15.19 -7.16
C ASN A 198 -17.58 15.51 -5.70
N SER A 199 -16.96 14.58 -4.96
CA SER A 199 -16.51 14.81 -3.58
C SER A 199 -15.20 15.62 -3.48
N GLY A 200 -14.67 16.12 -4.60
CA GLY A 200 -13.53 17.03 -4.63
C GLY A 200 -12.28 16.44 -4.00
N ASP A 201 -11.65 17.18 -3.07
CA ASP A 201 -10.38 16.76 -2.46
C ASP A 201 -10.48 15.45 -1.64
N ALA A 202 -11.70 14.97 -1.33
CA ALA A 202 -11.90 13.69 -0.63
C ALA A 202 -11.34 12.48 -1.39
N VAL A 203 -11.29 12.53 -2.73
CA VAL A 203 -10.79 11.44 -3.59
C VAL A 203 -9.30 11.14 -3.38
N MET A 204 -8.53 12.09 -2.83
CA MET A 204 -7.11 11.93 -2.50
C MET A 204 -6.89 11.32 -1.09
N SER A 205 -7.98 10.99 -0.39
CA SER A 205 -7.96 10.34 0.91
C SER A 205 -8.43 8.88 0.80
N PRO A 206 -7.98 7.98 1.70
CA PRO A 206 -8.53 6.63 1.75
C PRO A 206 -10.04 6.60 1.94
N LYS A 207 -10.61 7.56 2.68
CA LYS A 207 -12.04 7.61 2.98
C LYS A 207 -12.92 7.93 1.77
N GLY A 208 -12.37 8.64 0.79
CA GLY A 208 -13.06 8.92 -0.47
C GLY A 208 -12.98 7.79 -1.50
N ASN A 209 -12.31 6.68 -1.17
CA ASN A 209 -12.12 5.54 -2.05
C ASN A 209 -12.79 4.30 -1.43
N TYR A 210 -13.79 3.78 -2.12
CA TYR A 210 -14.59 2.65 -1.71
C TYR A 210 -14.00 1.36 -2.29
N THR A 211 -13.45 0.49 -1.44
CA THR A 211 -12.89 -0.80 -1.89
C THR A 211 -14.00 -1.72 -2.36
N LEU A 212 -13.89 -2.19 -3.62
CA LEU A 212 -14.83 -3.13 -4.24
C LEU A 212 -14.36 -4.57 -4.13
N ALA A 213 -13.07 -4.80 -4.39
CA ALA A 213 -12.51 -6.14 -4.38
C ALA A 213 -11.04 -6.14 -3.94
N ILE A 214 -10.65 -7.24 -3.31
CA ILE A 214 -9.27 -7.55 -2.97
C ILE A 214 -9.00 -8.96 -3.49
N ILE A 215 -8.02 -9.07 -4.39
CA ILE A 215 -7.67 -10.33 -5.05
C ILE A 215 -6.20 -10.62 -4.77
N LYS A 216 -5.92 -11.80 -4.23
CA LYS A 216 -4.56 -12.28 -4.03
C LYS A 216 -4.05 -12.90 -5.32
N GLY A 217 -2.96 -12.35 -5.84
CA GLY A 217 -2.37 -12.84 -7.07
C GLY A 217 -1.54 -11.82 -7.81
N LYS A 218 -1.17 -12.19 -9.03
CA LYS A 218 -0.44 -11.33 -9.94
C LYS A 218 -1.41 -10.41 -10.67
N GLU A 219 -1.11 -9.13 -10.72
CA GLU A 219 -1.80 -8.19 -11.58
C GLU A 219 -1.52 -8.52 -13.05
N CYS A 220 -2.44 -9.27 -13.66
CA CYS A 220 -2.46 -9.59 -15.08
C CYS A 220 -3.91 -9.65 -15.57
N TYR A 221 -4.05 -9.63 -16.90
CA TYR A 221 -5.34 -9.59 -17.57
C TYR A 221 -6.26 -10.76 -17.19
N GLU A 222 -5.77 -12.00 -17.10
CA GLU A 222 -6.58 -13.19 -16.80
C GLU A 222 -7.14 -13.14 -15.39
N THR A 223 -6.29 -12.75 -14.43
CA THR A 223 -6.72 -12.59 -13.04
C THR A 223 -7.79 -11.51 -12.96
N LEU A 224 -7.59 -10.33 -13.56
CA LEU A 224 -8.60 -9.27 -13.58
C LEU A 224 -9.88 -9.67 -14.32
N LYS A 225 -9.77 -10.29 -15.49
CA LYS A 225 -10.91 -10.73 -16.30
C LYS A 225 -11.77 -11.74 -15.56
N SER A 226 -11.15 -12.73 -14.92
CA SER A 226 -11.87 -13.77 -14.19
C SER A 226 -12.40 -13.24 -12.85
N SER A 227 -11.52 -12.66 -12.02
CA SER A 227 -11.82 -12.27 -10.64
C SER A 227 -12.70 -11.04 -10.52
N CYS A 228 -12.68 -10.13 -11.51
CA CYS A 228 -13.54 -8.95 -11.53
C CYS A 228 -14.70 -9.07 -12.53
N SER A 229 -14.97 -10.26 -13.10
CA SER A 229 -15.98 -10.45 -14.15
C SER A 229 -17.35 -9.85 -13.82
N LYS A 230 -17.85 -10.06 -12.59
CA LYS A 230 -19.13 -9.49 -12.13
C LYS A 230 -19.07 -7.96 -12.07
N ILE A 231 -18.05 -7.41 -11.39
CA ILE A 231 -17.85 -5.95 -11.26
C ILE A 231 -17.73 -5.29 -12.64
N PHE A 232 -16.91 -5.84 -13.54
CA PHE A 232 -16.71 -5.26 -14.87
C PHE A 232 -17.95 -5.38 -15.75
N SER A 233 -18.73 -6.45 -15.61
CA SER A 233 -20.04 -6.54 -16.26
C SER A 233 -20.98 -5.43 -15.78
N ASP A 234 -21.03 -5.18 -14.48
CA ASP A 234 -21.89 -4.13 -13.90
C ASP A 234 -21.42 -2.72 -14.31
N VAL A 235 -20.11 -2.46 -14.31
CA VAL A 235 -19.55 -1.21 -14.84
C VAL A 235 -19.95 -1.00 -16.30
N ASN A 236 -19.84 -2.04 -17.15
CA ASN A 236 -20.18 -1.93 -18.56
C ASN A 236 -21.67 -1.66 -18.80
N LYS A 237 -22.57 -2.25 -17.98
CA LYS A 237 -24.00 -1.95 -18.02
C LYS A 237 -24.30 -0.51 -17.62
N ILE A 238 -23.61 0.01 -16.60
CA ILE A 238 -23.77 1.41 -16.17
C ILE A 238 -23.27 2.36 -17.27
N VAL A 239 -22.14 2.05 -17.92
CA VAL A 239 -21.64 2.83 -19.07
C VAL A 239 -22.66 2.87 -20.20
N GLU A 240 -23.30 1.74 -20.50
CA GLU A 240 -24.30 1.64 -21.56
C GLU A 240 -25.60 2.39 -21.22
N ALA A 241 -26.07 2.28 -19.97
CA ALA A 241 -27.29 2.94 -19.51
C ALA A 241 -27.12 4.45 -19.28
N GLY A 242 -25.94 4.89 -18.81
CA GLY A 242 -25.67 6.29 -18.44
C GLY A 242 -26.42 6.78 -17.20
N VAL A 243 -27.16 5.90 -16.52
CA VAL A 243 -27.97 6.20 -15.33
C VAL A 243 -27.90 5.06 -14.32
N LEU A 244 -28.16 5.39 -13.05
CA LEU A 244 -28.29 4.44 -11.94
C LEU A 244 -29.63 4.67 -11.23
N GLN A 245 -30.43 3.61 -11.11
CA GLN A 245 -31.61 3.60 -10.25
C GLN A 245 -31.21 3.44 -8.78
N LEU A 246 -31.73 4.33 -7.93
CA LEU A 246 -31.61 4.31 -6.48
C LEU A 246 -32.77 3.53 -5.84
N ASP A 247 -32.66 3.23 -4.54
CA ASP A 247 -33.65 2.41 -3.82
C ASP A 247 -35.01 3.10 -3.61
N ASP A 248 -35.04 4.42 -3.71
CA ASP A 248 -36.26 5.24 -3.66
C ASP A 248 -36.96 5.36 -5.03
N GLY A 249 -36.41 4.70 -6.06
CA GLY A 249 -36.92 4.73 -7.43
C GLY A 249 -36.41 5.91 -8.28
N ASN A 250 -35.59 6.81 -7.72
CA ASN A 250 -35.02 7.92 -8.48
C ASN A 250 -33.87 7.45 -9.38
N GLU A 251 -33.78 8.03 -10.58
CA GLU A 251 -32.67 7.80 -11.51
C GLU A 251 -31.66 8.93 -11.43
N VAL A 252 -30.38 8.57 -11.34
CA VAL A 252 -29.27 9.52 -11.28
C VAL A 252 -28.35 9.32 -12.49
N PRO A 253 -28.06 10.37 -13.28
CA PRO A 253 -27.07 10.31 -14.35
C PRO A 253 -25.67 9.98 -13.83
N ILE A 254 -25.02 8.98 -14.45
CA ILE A 254 -23.68 8.51 -14.09
C ILE A 254 -22.75 8.58 -15.30
N ASP A 255 -21.57 9.18 -15.09
CA ASP A 255 -20.42 9.01 -16.00
C ASP A 255 -19.35 8.15 -15.32
N MET A 256 -18.93 7.09 -15.99
CA MET A 256 -17.84 6.23 -15.53
C MET A 256 -16.50 6.69 -16.09
N TYR A 257 -15.50 6.71 -15.22
CA TYR A 257 -14.11 7.03 -15.50
C TYR A 257 -13.21 5.89 -15.06
N LEU A 258 -12.06 5.76 -15.70
CA LEU A 258 -11.02 4.82 -15.32
C LEU A 258 -9.74 5.59 -14.99
N GLY A 259 -9.18 5.36 -13.81
CA GLY A 259 -7.90 5.92 -13.40
C GLY A 259 -7.05 4.90 -12.67
N GLY A 260 -5.73 5.02 -12.74
CA GLY A 260 -4.79 4.12 -12.09
C GLY A 260 -3.39 4.32 -12.64
N ASP A 261 -2.46 3.49 -12.19
CA ASP A 261 -1.12 3.47 -12.79
C ASP A 261 -1.21 3.01 -14.26
N TYR A 262 -0.18 3.35 -15.05
CA TYR A 262 -0.24 3.09 -16.49
C TYR A 262 -0.23 1.59 -16.83
N LYS A 263 0.35 0.75 -15.96
CA LYS A 263 0.38 -0.70 -16.17
C LYS A 263 -1.03 -1.27 -16.02
N PHE A 264 -1.74 -0.89 -14.97
CA PHE A 264 -3.13 -1.27 -14.73
C PHE A 264 -4.05 -0.81 -15.87
N LEU A 265 -3.90 0.44 -16.32
CA LEU A 265 -4.65 0.97 -17.46
C LEU A 265 -4.40 0.18 -18.75
N LEU A 266 -3.14 -0.14 -19.07
CA LEU A 266 -2.79 -0.95 -20.24
C LEU A 266 -3.40 -2.35 -20.16
N ILE A 267 -3.37 -2.98 -18.97
CA ILE A 267 -3.96 -4.30 -18.76
C ILE A 267 -5.48 -4.24 -19.00
N LEU A 268 -6.20 -3.28 -18.42
CA LEU A 268 -7.64 -3.16 -18.62
C LEU A 268 -8.02 -2.86 -20.08
N MET A 269 -7.18 -2.12 -20.80
CA MET A 269 -7.36 -1.86 -22.24
C MET A 269 -6.89 -3.02 -23.13
N GLY A 270 -6.37 -4.12 -22.56
CA GLY A 270 -5.90 -5.28 -23.30
C GLY A 270 -4.66 -5.00 -24.16
N MET A 271 -3.82 -4.06 -23.76
CA MET A 271 -2.62 -3.63 -24.47
C MET A 271 -1.36 -4.28 -23.89
N LYS A 272 -0.32 -4.39 -24.71
CA LYS A 272 1.03 -4.79 -24.25
C LYS A 272 1.61 -3.71 -23.34
N GLY A 273 2.61 -4.10 -22.54
CA GLY A 273 3.23 -3.22 -21.54
C GLY A 273 3.86 -1.93 -22.11
N ALA A 274 4.22 -1.01 -21.21
CA ALA A 274 4.69 0.35 -21.53
C ALA A 274 5.95 0.42 -22.42
N VAL A 275 6.74 -0.66 -22.46
CA VAL A 275 7.94 -0.80 -23.30
C VAL A 275 7.64 -1.15 -24.76
N SER A 276 6.38 -1.49 -25.07
CA SER A 276 5.95 -1.82 -26.43
C SER A 276 6.03 -0.61 -27.36
N ASP A 277 6.14 -0.92 -28.66
CA ASP A 277 6.30 0.08 -29.71
C ASP A 277 5.13 1.05 -29.80
N TYR A 278 3.92 0.60 -29.47
CA TYR A 278 2.69 1.37 -29.58
C TYR A 278 1.93 1.41 -28.25
N ALA A 279 2.65 1.65 -27.16
CA ALA A 279 2.10 1.62 -25.80
C ALA A 279 1.06 2.71 -25.51
N CYS A 280 0.94 3.78 -26.31
CA CYS A 280 -0.01 4.85 -26.00
C CYS A 280 -1.47 4.37 -26.10
N ILE A 281 -2.24 4.57 -25.03
CA ILE A 281 -3.66 4.17 -24.91
C ILE A 281 -4.54 5.00 -25.84
N TRP A 282 -4.21 6.27 -26.03
CA TRP A 282 -5.09 7.23 -26.70
C TRP A 282 -4.75 7.43 -28.17
N CYS A 283 -3.52 7.10 -28.61
CA CYS A 283 -3.11 7.26 -30.00
C CYS A 283 -2.19 6.13 -30.51
N LYS A 284 -2.06 6.03 -31.83
CA LYS A 284 -1.28 4.99 -32.54
C LYS A 284 0.20 5.38 -32.74
N ILE A 285 0.76 6.26 -31.90
CA ILE A 285 2.15 6.71 -32.01
C ILE A 285 3.15 5.57 -31.78
N HIS A 286 4.18 5.49 -32.62
CA HIS A 286 5.32 4.61 -32.42
C HIS A 286 6.31 5.21 -31.40
N LYS A 287 6.93 4.40 -30.55
CA LYS A 287 7.81 4.84 -29.46
C LYS A 287 8.96 5.74 -29.93
N MET A 288 9.49 5.50 -31.12
CA MET A 288 10.58 6.30 -31.71
C MET A 288 10.14 7.69 -32.17
N LEU A 289 8.84 7.97 -32.24
CA LEU A 289 8.30 9.27 -32.66
C LEU A 289 7.83 10.13 -31.48
N ARG A 290 7.87 9.62 -30.24
CA ARG A 290 7.40 10.36 -29.05
C ARG A 290 8.17 11.65 -28.78
N HIS A 291 9.39 11.76 -29.30
CA HIS A 291 10.24 12.94 -29.14
C HIS A 291 9.83 14.11 -30.06
N ASP A 292 8.94 13.88 -31.03
CA ASP A 292 8.57 14.91 -32.02
C ASP A 292 7.62 15.93 -31.39
N MET A 293 8.19 17.07 -31.00
CA MET A 293 7.48 18.20 -30.39
C MET A 293 6.90 19.18 -31.42
N THR A 294 7.02 18.90 -32.74
CA THR A 294 6.54 19.80 -33.80
C THR A 294 5.02 19.73 -34.02
N LYS A 295 4.36 18.73 -33.43
CA LYS A 295 2.94 18.50 -33.65
C LYS A 295 2.08 19.50 -32.87
N PRO A 296 0.99 20.02 -33.46
CA PRO A 296 0.04 20.84 -32.73
C PRO A 296 -0.64 20.05 -31.61
N GLN A 297 -1.18 20.75 -30.63
CA GLN A 297 -1.75 20.17 -29.39
C GLN A 297 -2.74 19.02 -29.65
N ASP A 298 -3.65 19.18 -30.63
CA ASP A 298 -4.71 18.20 -30.90
C ASP A 298 -4.32 17.12 -31.93
N PHE A 299 -3.07 17.10 -32.42
CA PHE A 299 -2.64 16.20 -33.50
C PHE A 299 -2.95 14.72 -33.23
N TYR A 300 -2.64 14.23 -32.03
CA TYR A 300 -2.84 12.83 -31.66
C TYR A 300 -4.30 12.47 -31.31
N TRP A 301 -5.19 13.46 -31.33
CA TRP A 301 -6.64 13.30 -31.19
C TRP A 301 -7.40 13.42 -32.53
N MET A 302 -6.68 13.59 -33.64
CA MET A 302 -7.25 13.51 -34.99
C MET A 302 -7.63 12.07 -35.33
N ILE A 303 -8.60 11.89 -36.25
CA ILE A 303 -9.24 10.60 -36.52
C ILE A 303 -8.26 9.48 -36.92
N ASP A 304 -7.19 9.81 -37.65
CA ASP A 304 -6.20 8.85 -38.13
C ASP A 304 -5.26 8.37 -37.02
N MET A 305 -5.02 9.21 -36.02
CA MET A 305 -4.04 8.96 -34.96
C MET A 305 -4.70 8.46 -33.67
N LYS A 306 -5.90 8.95 -33.35
CA LYS A 306 -6.60 8.58 -32.13
C LYS A 306 -6.99 7.10 -32.15
N ARG A 307 -7.12 6.54 -30.95
CA ARG A 307 -7.73 5.23 -30.76
C ARG A 307 -9.18 5.40 -30.33
N THR A 308 -9.97 4.38 -30.61
CA THR A 308 -11.28 4.13 -30.02
C THR A 308 -11.29 2.73 -29.41
N LEU A 309 -12.29 2.41 -28.59
CA LEU A 309 -12.45 1.04 -28.09
C LEU A 309 -12.61 0.04 -29.25
N GLU A 310 -13.31 0.44 -30.31
CA GLU A 310 -13.48 -0.40 -31.49
C GLU A 310 -12.16 -0.58 -32.25
N ASP A 311 -11.36 0.47 -32.41
CA ASP A 311 -10.00 0.35 -32.94
C ASP A 311 -9.18 -0.67 -32.14
N ILE A 312 -9.24 -0.64 -30.81
CA ILE A 312 -8.48 -1.58 -29.97
C ILE A 312 -8.96 -3.01 -30.19
N ARG A 313 -10.28 -3.25 -30.25
CA ARG A 313 -10.85 -4.58 -30.55
C ARG A 313 -10.40 -5.09 -31.92
N GLN A 314 -10.45 -4.24 -32.95
CA GLN A 314 -10.01 -4.59 -34.31
C GLN A 314 -8.50 -4.83 -34.39
N CYS A 315 -7.70 -3.98 -33.74
CA CYS A 315 -6.24 -4.13 -33.70
C CYS A 315 -5.82 -5.39 -32.95
N CYS A 316 -6.54 -5.77 -31.89
CA CYS A 316 -6.33 -7.03 -31.17
C CYS A 316 -6.50 -8.24 -32.09
N LEU A 317 -7.59 -8.29 -32.87
CA LEU A 317 -7.83 -9.39 -33.84
C LEU A 317 -6.69 -9.50 -34.87
N LYS A 318 -6.14 -8.36 -35.30
CA LYS A 318 -5.04 -8.28 -36.26
C LYS A 318 -3.65 -8.35 -35.62
N LYS A 319 -3.54 -8.38 -34.28
CA LYS A 319 -2.29 -8.27 -33.50
C LYS A 319 -1.44 -7.04 -33.87
N GLN A 320 -2.09 -5.91 -34.14
CA GLN A 320 -1.45 -4.66 -34.56
C GLN A 320 -1.38 -3.64 -33.42
N PHE A 321 -0.47 -2.67 -33.55
CA PHE A 321 -0.37 -1.50 -32.66
C PHE A 321 -0.34 -1.86 -31.17
N SER A 322 0.33 -2.96 -30.81
CA SER A 322 0.46 -3.45 -29.43
C SER A 322 -0.87 -3.75 -28.72
N CYS A 323 -1.98 -3.90 -29.45
CA CYS A 323 -3.23 -4.44 -28.93
C CYS A 323 -3.13 -5.96 -28.91
N ASP A 324 -3.28 -6.57 -27.73
CA ASP A 324 -3.12 -8.02 -27.53
C ASP A 324 -4.44 -8.71 -27.22
N ARG A 325 -5.33 -8.02 -26.48
CA ARG A 325 -6.61 -8.53 -26.01
C ARG A 325 -7.69 -7.45 -26.09
N PRO A 326 -8.99 -7.81 -26.08
CA PRO A 326 -10.05 -6.81 -26.04
C PRO A 326 -10.06 -6.08 -24.68
N PRO A 327 -10.47 -4.80 -24.64
CA PRO A 327 -10.69 -4.07 -23.40
C PRO A 327 -11.66 -4.81 -22.48
N LEU A 328 -11.38 -4.80 -21.17
CA LEU A 328 -12.27 -5.38 -20.15
C LEU A 328 -13.41 -4.44 -19.75
N LEU A 329 -13.24 -3.14 -20.01
CA LEU A 329 -14.20 -2.10 -19.73
C LEU A 329 -14.55 -1.32 -21.00
N ASN A 330 -15.81 -0.94 -21.12
CA ASN A 330 -16.35 -0.17 -22.23
C ASN A 330 -16.35 1.35 -21.96
N ILE A 331 -15.52 1.80 -21.02
CA ILE A 331 -15.36 3.23 -20.69
C ILE A 331 -14.71 3.95 -21.89
N PRO A 332 -15.29 5.06 -22.40
CA PRO A 332 -14.70 5.83 -23.49
C PRO A 332 -13.25 6.25 -23.19
N LEU A 333 -12.38 6.27 -24.19
CA LEU A 333 -10.96 6.55 -23.97
C LEU A 333 -10.70 7.98 -23.48
N GLU A 334 -11.63 8.90 -23.73
CA GLU A 334 -11.63 10.25 -23.16
C GLU A 334 -11.77 10.22 -21.63
N ASN A 335 -12.43 9.20 -21.08
CA ASN A 335 -12.67 8.99 -19.65
C ASN A 335 -11.66 8.01 -19.02
N VAL A 336 -10.68 7.53 -19.78
CA VAL A 336 -9.51 6.81 -19.27
C VAL A 336 -8.41 7.83 -19.01
N VAL A 337 -8.27 8.26 -17.76
CA VAL A 337 -7.43 9.40 -17.38
C VAL A 337 -6.17 8.93 -16.65
N LEU A 338 -5.03 9.51 -17.04
CA LEU A 338 -3.74 9.23 -16.43
C LEU A 338 -3.66 9.84 -15.03
N ASP A 339 -3.06 9.10 -14.09
CA ASP A 339 -2.76 9.61 -12.75
C ASP A 339 -1.56 10.56 -12.75
N GLU A 340 -1.73 11.76 -12.18
CA GLU A 340 -0.67 12.75 -12.07
C GLU A 340 0.42 12.36 -11.06
N LEU A 341 0.08 11.58 -10.02
CA LEU A 341 1.07 11.09 -9.05
C LEU A 341 2.08 10.19 -9.75
N HIS A 342 1.62 9.17 -10.47
CA HIS A 342 2.49 8.28 -11.21
C HIS A 342 3.24 8.98 -12.35
N LEU A 343 2.64 9.98 -12.99
CA LEU A 343 3.35 10.84 -13.95
C LEU A 343 4.55 11.51 -13.30
N MET A 344 4.36 12.16 -12.15
CA MET A 344 5.43 12.82 -11.40
C MET A 344 6.51 11.84 -10.95
N LEU A 345 6.11 10.68 -10.43
CA LEU A 345 7.05 9.64 -10.00
C LEU A 345 7.96 9.21 -11.15
N ARG A 346 7.39 8.89 -12.32
CA ARG A 346 8.15 8.38 -13.47
C ARG A 346 9.05 9.42 -14.13
N VAL A 347 8.61 10.68 -14.21
CA VAL A 347 9.47 11.76 -14.73
C VAL A 347 10.61 12.04 -13.75
N THR A 348 10.32 12.12 -12.45
CA THR A 348 11.36 12.39 -11.44
C THR A 348 12.35 11.23 -11.32
N ASP A 349 11.89 9.98 -11.44
CA ASP A 349 12.77 8.81 -11.55
C ASP A 349 13.75 8.97 -12.70
N LYS A 350 13.27 9.36 -13.90
CA LYS A 350 14.13 9.59 -15.06
C LYS A 350 15.13 10.72 -14.86
N LEU A 351 14.72 11.83 -14.26
CA LEU A 351 15.64 12.92 -13.94
C LEU A 351 16.71 12.51 -12.91
N THR A 352 16.33 11.69 -11.92
CA THR A 352 17.26 11.19 -10.89
C THR A 352 18.26 10.19 -11.49
N ASP A 353 17.76 9.25 -12.29
CA ASP A 353 18.54 8.25 -13.03
C ASP A 353 19.59 8.91 -13.93
N ASN A 354 19.22 10.00 -14.62
CA ASN A 354 20.13 10.77 -15.46
C ASN A 354 21.25 11.44 -14.64
N LEU A 355 20.95 12.03 -13.48
CA LEU A 355 21.97 12.62 -12.59
C LEU A 355 22.96 11.57 -12.07
N ILE A 356 22.46 10.39 -11.69
CA ILE A 356 23.29 9.28 -11.21
C ILE A 356 24.19 8.78 -12.34
N THR A 357 23.62 8.59 -13.53
CA THR A 357 24.37 8.15 -14.72
C THR A 357 25.48 9.15 -15.05
N GLU A 358 25.20 10.45 -15.00
CA GLU A 358 26.21 11.49 -15.18
C GLU A 358 27.33 11.39 -14.14
N ALA A 359 27.00 11.28 -12.86
CA ALA A 359 27.98 11.16 -11.78
C ALA A 359 28.88 9.93 -11.96
N LEU A 360 28.28 8.76 -12.24
CA LEU A 360 28.99 7.51 -12.50
C LEU A 360 29.91 7.61 -13.72
N ASN A 361 29.46 8.25 -14.81
CA ASN A 361 30.28 8.42 -16.01
C ASN A 361 31.49 9.33 -15.76
N ARG A 362 31.34 10.35 -14.90
CA ARG A 362 32.46 11.21 -14.48
C ARG A 362 33.44 10.47 -13.59
N ASP A 363 32.96 9.70 -12.61
CA ASP A 363 33.83 8.87 -11.77
C ASP A 363 34.60 7.85 -12.63
N LYS A 364 33.95 7.21 -13.61
CA LYS A 364 34.62 6.33 -14.59
C LYS A 364 35.71 7.06 -15.39
N ALA A 365 35.44 8.28 -15.85
CA ALA A 365 36.41 9.07 -16.59
C ALA A 365 37.62 9.46 -15.73
N ASP A 366 37.39 9.91 -14.49
CA ASP A 366 38.44 10.29 -13.54
C ASP A 366 39.28 9.08 -13.08
N ASN A 367 38.70 7.88 -13.09
CA ASN A 367 39.36 6.65 -12.70
C ASN A 367 40.01 5.90 -13.87
N HIS A 368 39.83 6.34 -15.12
CA HIS A 368 40.24 5.58 -16.31
C HIS A 368 41.74 5.19 -16.32
N ASN A 369 42.60 6.07 -15.80
CA ASN A 369 44.06 5.86 -15.75
C ASN A 369 44.57 5.47 -14.34
N LYS A 370 43.67 5.17 -13.40
CA LYS A 370 44.03 4.84 -12.01
C LYS A 370 43.95 3.33 -11.78
N ALA A 371 44.82 2.82 -10.92
CA ALA A 371 44.69 1.44 -10.45
C ALA A 371 43.39 1.27 -9.63
N PRO A 372 42.77 0.08 -9.60
CA PRO A 372 41.52 -0.14 -8.86
C PRO A 372 41.56 0.26 -7.39
N CYS A 373 42.72 0.15 -6.73
CA CYS A 373 42.91 0.57 -5.33
C CYS A 373 42.81 2.09 -5.12
N ASP A 374 42.98 2.87 -6.18
CA ASP A 374 42.97 4.33 -6.17
C ASP A 374 41.67 4.90 -6.78
N HIS A 375 40.70 4.04 -7.09
CA HIS A 375 39.41 4.47 -7.63
C HIS A 375 38.59 5.19 -6.56
N THR A 376 38.00 6.31 -6.94
CA THR A 376 37.15 7.14 -6.07
C THR A 376 35.78 7.34 -6.69
N SER A 377 34.74 7.41 -5.86
CA SER A 377 33.35 7.68 -6.27
C SER A 377 32.93 9.11 -5.95
N THR A 378 33.85 10.07 -6.10
CA THR A 378 33.69 11.44 -5.58
C THR A 378 32.46 12.14 -6.15
N HIS A 379 32.17 11.99 -7.44
CA HIS A 379 31.01 12.64 -8.06
C HIS A 379 29.70 12.00 -7.58
N LEU A 380 29.65 10.67 -7.50
CA LEU A 380 28.50 9.96 -6.95
C LEU A 380 28.25 10.32 -5.48
N ASP A 381 29.30 10.34 -4.65
CA ASP A 381 29.20 10.68 -3.23
C ASP A 381 28.72 12.13 -3.04
N ASN A 382 29.23 13.07 -3.84
CA ASN A 382 28.77 14.46 -3.82
C ASN A 382 27.29 14.58 -4.20
N LEU A 383 26.83 13.84 -5.21
CA LEU A 383 25.42 13.80 -5.61
C LEU A 383 24.55 13.20 -4.51
N VAL A 384 24.95 12.06 -3.94
CA VAL A 384 24.25 11.41 -2.84
C VAL A 384 24.14 12.36 -1.63
N ASN A 385 25.24 13.02 -1.27
CA ASN A 385 25.25 14.03 -0.20
C ASN A 385 24.32 15.21 -0.49
N ALA A 386 24.29 15.70 -1.73
CA ALA A 386 23.40 16.77 -2.14
C ALA A 386 21.92 16.35 -2.00
N ILE A 387 21.57 15.15 -2.46
CA ILE A 387 20.23 14.56 -2.33
C ILE A 387 19.86 14.38 -0.85
N GLN A 388 20.74 13.78 -0.05
CA GLN A 388 20.50 13.53 1.36
C GLN A 388 20.29 14.81 2.16
N SER A 389 21.02 15.87 1.80
CA SER A 389 20.87 17.18 2.43
C SER A 389 19.50 17.82 2.18
N CYS A 390 18.68 17.33 1.23
CA CYS A 390 17.28 17.73 1.10
C CYS A 390 16.39 17.24 2.25
N GLY A 391 16.89 16.33 3.10
CA GLY A 391 16.15 15.72 4.21
C GLY A 391 15.59 14.34 3.88
N ILE A 392 16.21 13.64 2.93
CA ILE A 392 15.77 12.34 2.39
C ILE A 392 16.89 11.32 2.65
N SER A 393 16.54 10.10 3.04
CA SER A 393 17.50 9.00 3.07
C SER A 393 17.61 8.41 1.66
N PHE A 394 18.82 8.40 1.11
CA PHE A 394 19.08 8.03 -0.28
C PHE A 394 20.48 7.45 -0.44
N ASN A 395 20.56 6.26 -1.02
CA ASN A 395 21.79 5.54 -1.37
C ASN A 395 21.67 5.00 -2.80
N VAL A 396 22.83 4.80 -3.44
CA VAL A 396 22.99 4.19 -4.77
C VAL A 396 23.92 2.98 -4.60
N TRP A 397 23.59 1.85 -5.21
CA TRP A 397 24.37 0.63 -5.13
C TRP A 397 24.41 -0.10 -6.47
N GLU A 398 25.45 -0.90 -6.69
CA GLU A 398 25.55 -1.75 -7.87
C GLU A 398 24.81 -3.07 -7.64
N LYS A 399 24.04 -3.52 -8.63
CA LYS A 399 23.39 -4.84 -8.60
C LYS A 399 24.44 -5.92 -8.81
N THR A 400 24.26 -7.03 -8.11
CA THR A 400 24.99 -8.26 -8.39
C THR A 400 24.30 -9.07 -9.48
N ASP A 401 25.08 -9.72 -10.32
CA ASP A 401 24.59 -10.75 -11.25
C ASP A 401 24.18 -12.03 -10.49
N ALA A 402 23.69 -13.04 -11.23
CA ALA A 402 23.27 -14.31 -10.65
C ALA A 402 24.41 -15.09 -9.94
N ASN A 403 25.67 -14.71 -10.18
CA ASN A 403 26.86 -15.30 -9.59
C ASN A 403 27.46 -14.42 -8.47
N GLY A 404 26.77 -13.36 -8.05
CA GLY A 404 27.23 -12.44 -7.01
C GLY A 404 28.29 -11.43 -7.48
N ARG A 405 28.52 -11.27 -8.79
CA ARG A 405 29.52 -10.34 -9.34
C ARG A 405 28.89 -8.99 -9.68
N ALA A 406 29.69 -7.93 -9.64
CA ALA A 406 29.32 -6.59 -10.10
C ALA A 406 28.77 -6.62 -11.53
N SER A 407 27.52 -6.18 -11.71
CA SER A 407 26.81 -6.27 -13.00
C SER A 407 27.01 -5.07 -13.93
N GLY A 408 27.62 -3.99 -13.45
CA GLY A 408 27.67 -2.68 -14.09
C GLY A 408 26.34 -1.92 -14.06
N ILE A 409 25.28 -2.50 -13.48
CA ILE A 409 23.94 -1.91 -13.40
C ILE A 409 23.72 -1.40 -11.99
N TYR A 410 23.39 -0.12 -11.87
CA TYR A 410 23.16 0.52 -10.58
C TYR A 410 21.66 0.58 -10.28
N ASP A 411 21.32 0.48 -9.00
CA ASP A 411 20.01 0.80 -8.45
C ASP A 411 20.14 1.88 -7.38
N PHE A 412 19.02 2.46 -7.00
CA PHE A 412 19.00 3.49 -5.97
C PHE A 412 17.76 3.38 -5.10
N THR A 413 17.81 4.10 -3.98
CA THR A 413 16.74 4.06 -2.98
C THR A 413 15.41 4.45 -3.60
N SER A 414 14.43 3.54 -3.55
CA SER A 414 13.07 3.85 -3.98
C SER A 414 12.47 4.96 -3.12
N LEU A 415 12.00 6.02 -3.79
CA LEU A 415 11.49 7.22 -3.14
C LEU A 415 9.97 7.30 -3.29
N MET A 416 9.31 7.63 -2.18
CA MET A 416 7.86 7.82 -2.16
C MET A 416 7.47 9.19 -2.74
N GLY A 417 6.19 9.38 -3.06
CA GLY A 417 5.71 10.63 -3.64
C GLY A 417 6.06 11.89 -2.82
N THR A 418 6.08 11.80 -1.49
CA THR A 418 6.50 12.93 -0.63
C THR A 418 7.99 13.23 -0.77
N ASP A 419 8.85 12.21 -0.85
CA ASP A 419 10.29 12.37 -1.04
C ASP A 419 10.59 12.99 -2.42
N LYS A 420 9.90 12.53 -3.48
CA LYS A 420 10.06 13.08 -4.84
C LYS A 420 9.65 14.55 -4.92
N LYS A 421 8.54 14.95 -4.29
CA LYS A 421 8.13 16.37 -4.21
C LYS A 421 9.20 17.23 -3.53
N LEU A 422 9.80 16.72 -2.46
CA LEU A 422 10.86 17.40 -1.73
C LEU A 422 12.15 17.53 -2.56
N LEU A 423 12.47 16.53 -3.39
CA LEU A 423 13.57 16.63 -4.36
C LEU A 423 13.32 17.71 -5.40
N LEU A 424 12.14 17.71 -6.04
CA LEU A 424 11.79 18.70 -7.06
C LEU A 424 11.91 20.13 -6.53
N GLU A 425 11.53 20.35 -5.27
CA GLU A 425 11.60 21.66 -4.62
C GLU A 425 13.04 22.06 -4.25
N LYS A 426 13.82 21.16 -3.65
CA LYS A 426 15.05 21.53 -2.94
C LYS A 426 16.35 21.15 -3.63
N LEU A 427 16.35 20.08 -4.43
CA LEU A 427 17.56 19.59 -5.08
C LEU A 427 18.18 20.60 -6.05
N PRO A 428 17.42 21.37 -6.87
CA PRO A 428 18.01 22.26 -7.88
C PRO A 428 18.98 23.30 -7.31
N ALA A 429 18.72 23.81 -6.10
CA ALA A 429 19.59 24.76 -5.42
C ALA A 429 20.93 24.15 -4.95
N LYS A 430 21.05 22.82 -4.97
CA LYS A 430 22.17 22.05 -4.45
C LYS A 430 22.98 21.34 -5.53
N LEU A 431 22.57 21.45 -6.79
CA LEU A 431 23.28 20.83 -7.91
C LEU A 431 24.48 21.65 -8.38
N ASN A 432 24.54 22.95 -8.04
CA ASN A 432 25.66 23.79 -8.43
C ASN A 432 26.97 23.29 -7.79
N GLY A 433 27.99 23.06 -8.62
CA GLY A 433 29.26 22.44 -8.21
C GLY A 433 29.22 20.93 -8.01
N VAL A 434 28.06 20.28 -8.12
CA VAL A 434 27.89 18.82 -8.02
C VAL A 434 27.87 18.18 -9.41
N ILE A 435 27.14 18.78 -10.35
CA ILE A 435 27.02 18.31 -11.74
C ILE A 435 27.99 19.03 -12.69
N THR A 436 28.04 18.58 -13.95
CA THR A 436 28.94 19.09 -14.97
C THR A 436 28.73 20.59 -15.20
N PRO A 437 29.77 21.44 -15.07
CA PRO A 437 29.61 22.89 -15.20
C PRO A 437 29.01 23.35 -16.53
N ALA A 438 29.34 22.68 -17.64
CA ALA A 438 28.91 23.06 -18.99
C ALA A 438 27.39 22.91 -19.23
N THR A 439 26.73 22.01 -18.51
CA THR A 439 25.29 21.71 -18.65
C THR A 439 24.51 22.02 -17.36
N CYS A 440 25.18 22.60 -16.35
CA CYS A 440 24.64 22.73 -15.00
C CYS A 440 23.38 23.59 -14.97
N ASN A 441 23.38 24.72 -15.68
CA ASN A 441 22.26 25.65 -15.70
C ASN A 441 21.03 25.03 -16.37
N GLU A 442 21.23 24.35 -17.50
CA GLU A 442 20.19 23.67 -18.26
C GLU A 442 19.55 22.54 -17.44
N VAL A 443 20.35 21.73 -16.74
CA VAL A 443 19.85 20.67 -15.87
C VAL A 443 19.10 21.26 -14.67
N ILE A 444 19.62 22.31 -14.02
CA ILE A 444 18.93 22.99 -12.92
C ILE A 444 17.59 23.55 -13.39
N ASN A 445 17.55 24.22 -14.55
CA ASN A 445 16.33 24.76 -15.14
C ASN A 445 15.34 23.65 -15.47
N LEU A 446 15.80 22.52 -16.03
CA LEU A 446 14.95 21.37 -16.33
C LEU A 446 14.21 20.85 -15.08
N TRP A 447 14.89 20.77 -13.92
CA TRP A 447 14.25 20.37 -12.67
C TRP A 447 13.27 21.42 -12.14
N LYS A 448 13.64 22.70 -12.18
CA LYS A 448 12.78 23.83 -11.75
C LYS A 448 11.53 23.95 -12.60
N ASP A 449 11.68 23.85 -13.91
CA ASP A 449 10.58 23.92 -14.87
C ASP A 449 9.62 22.74 -14.69
N PHE A 450 10.14 21.53 -14.46
CA PHE A 450 9.26 20.40 -14.16
C PHE A 450 8.52 20.58 -12.84
N HIS A 451 9.17 21.10 -11.80
CA HIS A 451 8.53 21.44 -10.54
C HIS A 451 7.37 22.43 -10.74
N HIS A 452 7.60 23.49 -11.54
CA HIS A 452 6.59 24.48 -11.94
C HIS A 452 5.44 23.84 -12.70
N ILE A 453 5.73 23.04 -13.73
CA ILE A 453 4.72 22.33 -14.55
C ILE A 453 3.85 21.44 -13.66
N TYR A 454 4.45 20.68 -12.75
CA TYR A 454 3.71 19.78 -11.88
C TYR A 454 2.85 20.53 -10.84
N ASN A 455 3.43 21.48 -10.10
CA ASN A 455 2.73 22.15 -9.01
C ASN A 455 1.71 23.18 -9.49
N ASP A 456 2.05 23.96 -10.52
CA ASP A 456 1.28 25.14 -10.88
C ASP A 456 0.35 24.90 -12.07
N CYS A 457 0.63 23.89 -12.90
CA CYS A 457 -0.21 23.59 -14.06
C CYS A 457 -1.00 22.28 -13.89
N ILE A 458 -0.31 21.16 -13.67
CA ILE A 458 -0.96 19.84 -13.53
C ILE A 458 -1.88 19.79 -12.31
N ASN A 459 -1.44 20.38 -11.19
CA ASN A 459 -2.22 20.45 -9.96
C ASN A 459 -3.18 21.65 -9.88
N MET A 460 -3.30 22.44 -10.96
CA MET A 460 -4.23 23.56 -11.02
C MET A 460 -5.66 23.06 -10.83
N LYS A 461 -6.40 23.71 -9.93
CA LYS A 461 -7.83 23.51 -9.78
C LYS A 461 -8.51 24.33 -10.88
N THR A 462 -9.34 23.68 -11.68
CA THR A 462 -10.18 24.32 -12.71
C THR A 462 -9.42 25.22 -13.70
N PRO A 463 -8.54 24.65 -14.56
CA PRO A 463 -7.78 25.42 -15.55
C PRO A 463 -8.69 25.98 -16.65
N THR A 464 -8.44 27.23 -17.08
CA THR A 464 -9.06 27.80 -18.27
C THR A 464 -8.39 27.30 -19.55
N ASP A 465 -9.01 27.49 -20.71
CA ASP A 465 -8.38 27.14 -21.99
C ASP A 465 -7.04 27.84 -22.21
N ALA A 466 -6.91 29.10 -21.78
CA ALA A 466 -5.66 29.86 -21.85
C ALA A 466 -4.56 29.27 -20.93
N ASP A 467 -4.95 28.76 -19.76
CA ASP A 467 -4.02 28.04 -18.87
C ASP A 467 -3.54 26.74 -19.51
N VAL A 468 -4.43 26.03 -20.20
CA VAL A 468 -4.09 24.80 -20.91
C VAL A 468 -3.14 25.07 -22.07
N ASP A 469 -3.38 26.13 -22.85
CA ASP A 469 -2.50 26.50 -23.96
C ASP A 469 -1.13 26.94 -23.43
N THR A 470 -1.09 27.67 -22.32
CA THR A 470 0.16 28.03 -21.61
C THR A 470 0.89 26.79 -21.10
N TYR A 471 0.17 25.83 -20.53
CA TYR A 471 0.71 24.54 -20.11
C TYR A 471 1.35 23.79 -21.28
N PHE A 472 0.67 23.72 -22.43
CA PHE A 472 1.17 23.05 -23.62
C PHE A 472 2.48 23.66 -24.12
N VAL A 473 2.60 25.00 -24.14
CA VAL A 473 3.85 25.68 -24.49
C VAL A 473 4.97 25.33 -23.51
N LYS A 474 4.70 25.39 -22.20
CA LYS A 474 5.69 25.09 -21.14
C LYS A 474 6.19 23.66 -21.21
N VAL A 475 5.30 22.68 -21.32
CA VAL A 475 5.67 21.26 -21.36
C VAL A 475 6.43 20.92 -22.65
N THR A 476 6.07 21.55 -23.76
CA THR A 476 6.78 21.39 -25.05
C THR A 476 8.20 21.96 -24.97
N ALA A 477 8.37 23.15 -24.37
CA ALA A 477 9.68 23.73 -24.12
C ALA A 477 10.52 22.85 -23.20
N TRP A 478 9.91 22.30 -22.15
CA TRP A 478 10.59 21.39 -21.22
C TRP A 478 11.12 20.13 -21.91
N VAL A 479 10.33 19.46 -22.75
CA VAL A 479 10.80 18.28 -23.52
C VAL A 479 11.88 18.68 -24.52
N THR A 480 11.78 19.86 -25.12
CA THR A 480 12.81 20.36 -26.05
C THR A 480 14.15 20.58 -25.32
N LEU A 481 14.12 21.19 -24.14
CA LEU A 481 15.29 21.34 -23.28
C LEU A 481 15.86 19.98 -22.88
N PHE A 482 15.00 19.05 -22.44
CA PHE A 482 15.40 17.67 -22.13
C PHE A 482 16.17 17.04 -23.29
N LEU A 483 15.64 17.11 -24.52
CA LEU A 483 16.27 16.50 -25.70
C LEU A 483 17.57 17.20 -26.11
N SER A 484 17.70 18.51 -25.88
CA SER A 484 18.92 19.27 -26.20
C SER A 484 20.14 18.77 -25.40
N LEU A 485 19.91 18.31 -24.17
CA LEU A 485 20.95 17.72 -23.32
C LEU A 485 21.45 16.36 -23.82
N GLY A 486 20.66 15.66 -24.65
CA GLY A 486 20.99 14.32 -25.14
C GLY A 486 22.23 14.25 -26.05
N GLN A 487 22.78 15.38 -26.49
CA GLN A 487 24.06 15.43 -27.21
C GLN A 487 25.27 15.40 -26.27
N SER A 488 25.10 15.85 -25.03
CA SER A 488 26.19 16.01 -24.06
C SER A 488 26.08 15.07 -22.87
N LEU A 489 24.87 14.62 -22.52
CA LEU A 489 24.58 13.81 -21.35
C LEU A 489 23.79 12.55 -21.74
N GLU A 490 24.20 11.42 -21.17
CA GLU A 490 23.47 10.16 -21.29
C GLU A 490 22.10 10.24 -20.55
N GLY A 491 21.11 9.50 -21.04
CA GLY A 491 19.77 9.47 -20.43
C GLY A 491 18.80 10.57 -20.92
N TYR A 492 19.28 11.58 -21.65
CA TYR A 492 18.46 12.69 -22.18
C TYR A 492 18.03 12.52 -23.65
N GLY A 493 18.41 11.41 -24.29
CA GLY A 493 18.10 11.14 -25.70
C GLY A 493 16.63 10.84 -26.01
N LYS A 494 16.31 10.86 -27.31
CA LYS A 494 14.96 10.62 -27.88
C LYS A 494 14.29 9.32 -27.40
N VAL A 495 15.07 8.27 -27.19
CA VAL A 495 14.60 6.96 -26.72
C VAL A 495 14.06 6.99 -25.29
N ASN A 496 14.42 8.00 -24.50
CA ASN A 496 14.01 8.15 -23.10
C ASN A 496 12.71 8.93 -22.93
N ILE A 497 12.07 9.37 -24.03
CA ILE A 497 10.71 9.92 -23.98
C ILE A 497 9.71 8.78 -23.73
N THR A 498 9.34 8.65 -22.45
CA THR A 498 8.43 7.60 -21.97
C THR A 498 6.99 7.85 -22.43
N PRO A 499 6.10 6.84 -22.34
CA PRO A 499 4.67 7.06 -22.57
C PRO A 499 4.07 8.12 -21.64
N TYR A 500 4.57 8.23 -20.41
CA TYR A 500 4.15 9.28 -19.46
C TYR A 500 4.52 10.68 -19.96
N ILE A 501 5.75 10.88 -20.46
CA ILE A 501 6.18 12.19 -21.00
C ILE A 501 5.36 12.53 -22.26
N HIS A 502 5.15 11.55 -23.14
CA HIS A 502 4.31 11.75 -24.32
C HIS A 502 2.87 12.15 -23.94
N ALA A 503 2.27 11.44 -22.97
CA ALA A 503 0.93 11.75 -22.49
C ALA A 503 0.85 13.11 -21.79
N MET A 504 1.89 13.48 -21.03
CA MET A 504 2.01 14.80 -20.41
C MET A 504 1.91 15.92 -21.46
N VAL A 505 2.54 15.75 -22.63
CA VAL A 505 2.51 16.77 -23.70
C VAL A 505 1.19 16.75 -24.47
N TYR A 506 0.74 15.58 -24.94
CA TYR A 506 -0.31 15.51 -25.97
C TYR A 506 -1.69 15.00 -25.49
N HIS A 507 -1.79 14.46 -24.28
CA HIS A 507 -3.05 13.93 -23.75
C HIS A 507 -3.54 14.68 -22.52
N VAL A 508 -2.65 15.11 -21.62
CA VAL A 508 -3.01 15.93 -20.47
C VAL A 508 -3.72 17.24 -20.85
N PRO A 509 -3.30 18.02 -21.87
CA PRO A 509 -4.05 19.22 -22.26
C PRO A 509 -5.51 18.91 -22.62
N ARG A 510 -5.74 17.80 -23.32
CA ARG A 510 -7.10 17.36 -23.68
C ARG A 510 -7.92 17.00 -22.44
N PHE A 511 -7.33 16.26 -21.49
CA PHE A 511 -8.01 15.93 -20.23
C PHE A 511 -8.28 17.17 -19.37
N MET A 512 -7.38 18.15 -19.37
CA MET A 512 -7.60 19.41 -18.67
C MET A 512 -8.82 20.15 -19.23
N LYS A 513 -8.96 20.22 -20.57
CA LYS A 513 -10.12 20.84 -21.24
C LYS A 513 -11.42 20.06 -21.01
N LEU A 514 -11.38 18.72 -21.11
CA LEU A 514 -12.58 17.88 -20.98
C LEU A 514 -13.09 17.79 -19.54
N HIS A 515 -12.18 17.67 -18.58
CA HIS A 515 -12.52 17.30 -17.21
C HIS A 515 -12.25 18.41 -16.19
N ASN A 516 -12.00 19.64 -16.65
CA ASN A 516 -11.69 20.79 -15.80
C ASN A 516 -10.48 20.52 -14.88
N GLY A 517 -9.41 20.00 -15.49
CA GLY A 517 -8.17 19.59 -14.82
C GLY A 517 -8.04 18.09 -14.56
N ILE A 518 -6.84 17.63 -14.22
CA ILE A 518 -6.54 16.20 -14.01
C ILE A 518 -6.35 15.81 -12.54
N ARG A 519 -6.18 16.77 -11.63
CA ARG A 519 -5.88 16.54 -10.21
C ARG A 519 -6.94 15.68 -9.49
N GLN A 520 -8.21 15.75 -9.90
CA GLN A 520 -9.28 14.92 -9.32
C GLN A 520 -9.12 13.42 -9.65
N PHE A 521 -8.33 13.07 -10.67
CA PHE A 521 -8.06 11.69 -11.06
C PHE A 521 -6.90 11.05 -10.31
N SER A 522 -6.26 11.77 -9.38
CA SER A 522 -5.15 11.31 -8.55
C SER A 522 -5.28 9.89 -8.00
N GLY A 523 -4.19 9.13 -8.13
CA GLY A 523 -3.97 7.82 -7.53
C GLY A 523 -3.59 7.91 -6.05
N GLN A 524 -3.39 9.11 -5.49
CA GLN A 524 -2.98 9.27 -4.10
C GLN A 524 -3.94 8.62 -3.09
N GLY A 525 -5.26 8.65 -3.39
CA GLY A 525 -6.25 8.00 -2.54
C GLY A 525 -6.09 6.48 -2.49
N VAL A 526 -5.81 5.87 -3.65
CA VAL A 526 -5.59 4.42 -3.81
C VAL A 526 -4.29 3.98 -3.13
N GLU A 527 -3.19 4.73 -3.28
CA GLU A 527 -1.93 4.44 -2.59
C GLU A 527 -2.08 4.41 -1.06
N LYS A 528 -2.76 5.41 -0.50
CA LYS A 528 -3.02 5.46 0.94
C LYS A 528 -4.00 4.36 1.38
N LEU A 529 -4.93 3.97 0.51
CA LEU A 529 -5.82 2.84 0.75
C LEU A 529 -5.03 1.52 0.81
N ASN A 530 -4.07 1.33 -0.09
CA ASN A 530 -3.18 0.17 -0.10
C ASN A 530 -2.33 0.09 1.18
N ASP A 531 -1.87 1.22 1.71
CA ASP A 531 -1.18 1.26 3.00
C ASP A 531 -2.10 0.85 4.18
N ASN A 532 -3.37 1.25 4.16
CA ASN A 532 -4.36 0.80 5.15
C ASN A 532 -4.62 -0.70 5.04
N ILE A 533 -4.84 -1.20 3.81
CA ILE A 533 -5.04 -2.62 3.51
C ILE A 533 -3.84 -3.44 3.97
N ARG A 534 -2.61 -2.98 3.69
CA ARG A 534 -1.38 -3.62 4.16
C ARG A 534 -1.34 -3.69 5.68
N ARG A 535 -1.69 -2.62 6.39
CA ARG A 535 -1.71 -2.59 7.86
C ARG A 535 -2.71 -3.59 8.43
N ILE A 536 -3.94 -3.59 7.91
CA ILE A 536 -5.00 -4.51 8.35
C ILE A 536 -4.60 -5.95 8.05
N HIS A 537 -4.10 -6.21 6.84
CA HIS A 537 -3.59 -7.51 6.45
C HIS A 537 -2.54 -7.97 7.45
N LEU A 538 -1.50 -7.19 7.72
CA LEU A 538 -0.37 -7.57 8.56
C LEU A 538 -0.71 -7.73 10.05
N GLN A 539 -1.56 -6.87 10.59
CA GLN A 539 -1.72 -6.72 12.05
C GLN A 539 -3.07 -7.21 12.59
N LYS A 540 -4.09 -7.31 11.73
CA LYS A 540 -5.47 -7.53 12.18
C LYS A 540 -6.17 -8.73 11.55
N SER A 541 -5.81 -9.09 10.32
CA SER A 541 -6.35 -10.30 9.67
C SER A 541 -5.80 -11.57 10.34
N ASN A 542 -6.64 -12.61 10.39
CA ASN A 542 -6.22 -13.94 10.84
C ASN A 542 -5.48 -14.73 9.75
N LYS A 543 -5.27 -14.13 8.58
CA LYS A 543 -4.59 -14.68 7.39
C LYS A 543 -5.29 -15.85 6.69
N TRP A 544 -6.40 -16.36 7.23
CA TRP A 544 -7.15 -17.46 6.64
C TRP A 544 -8.00 -16.98 5.46
N ASP A 545 -8.74 -15.89 5.64
CA ASP A 545 -9.47 -15.20 4.56
C ASP A 545 -9.11 -13.71 4.57
N ALA A 546 -7.86 -13.44 4.22
CA ALA A 546 -7.28 -12.11 4.38
C ALA A 546 -7.98 -11.04 3.53
N ALA A 547 -8.47 -11.40 2.34
CA ALA A 547 -9.19 -10.47 1.47
C ALA A 547 -10.53 -10.05 2.13
N LYS A 548 -11.30 -11.01 2.64
CA LYS A 548 -12.56 -10.74 3.34
C LYS A 548 -12.34 -9.97 4.64
N ASP A 549 -11.34 -10.34 5.43
CA ASP A 549 -11.02 -9.66 6.70
C ASP A 549 -10.75 -8.16 6.48
N VAL A 550 -10.01 -7.84 5.41
CA VAL A 550 -9.70 -6.46 5.05
C VAL A 550 -10.95 -5.71 4.65
N LEU A 551 -11.77 -6.26 3.74
CA LEU A 551 -13.02 -5.64 3.32
C LEU A 551 -13.97 -5.40 4.51
N MET A 552 -14.10 -6.38 5.41
CA MET A 552 -14.92 -6.25 6.62
C MET A 552 -14.40 -5.13 7.53
N ALA A 553 -13.09 -5.01 7.71
CA ALA A 553 -12.51 -3.97 8.56
C ALA A 553 -12.67 -2.56 7.95
N GLU A 554 -12.49 -2.40 6.64
CA GLU A 554 -12.73 -1.13 5.96
C GLU A 554 -14.20 -0.73 6.01
N GLU A 555 -15.13 -1.67 5.79
CA GLU A 555 -16.57 -1.38 5.84
C GLU A 555 -17.04 -1.03 7.25
N ARG A 556 -16.55 -1.72 8.30
CA ARG A 556 -16.84 -1.31 9.69
C ARG A 556 -16.33 0.10 9.99
N LYS A 557 -15.13 0.45 9.53
CA LYS A 557 -14.61 1.83 9.68
C LYS A 557 -15.49 2.86 8.96
N ARG A 558 -16.08 2.49 7.82
CA ARG A 558 -17.01 3.34 7.07
C ARG A 558 -18.32 3.54 7.82
N ILE A 559 -18.95 2.45 8.27
CA ILE A 559 -20.20 2.47 9.05
C ILE A 559 -20.03 3.29 10.34
N LEU A 560 -18.85 3.22 10.97
CA LEU A 560 -18.55 3.91 12.22
C LEU A 560 -17.87 5.28 12.03
N SER A 561 -17.83 5.82 10.81
CA SER A 561 -17.10 7.05 10.51
C SER A 561 -17.59 8.28 11.28
N ASP A 562 -18.89 8.34 11.59
CA ASP A 562 -19.50 9.42 12.40
C ASP A 562 -18.99 9.45 13.85
N LEU A 563 -18.37 8.37 14.34
CA LEU A 563 -17.83 8.29 15.70
C LEU A 563 -16.37 8.75 15.79
N GLU A 564 -15.79 9.19 14.67
CA GLU A 564 -14.40 9.57 14.63
C GLU A 564 -14.17 10.90 15.35
N ARG A 565 -13.36 10.87 16.41
CA ARG A 565 -13.04 12.07 17.18
C ARG A 565 -12.18 13.05 16.40
N GLU A 566 -12.48 14.34 16.57
CA GLU A 566 -11.61 15.41 16.12
C GLU A 566 -10.24 15.35 16.84
N PRO A 567 -9.12 15.52 16.11
CA PRO A 567 -7.81 15.62 16.73
C PRO A 567 -7.76 16.80 17.71
N ARG A 568 -7.20 16.58 18.90
CA ARG A 568 -6.97 17.67 19.85
C ARG A 568 -5.93 18.64 19.29
N PRO A 569 -6.16 19.97 19.36
CA PRO A 569 -5.12 20.94 19.03
C PRO A 569 -3.99 20.83 20.06
N TYR A 570 -2.77 20.57 19.61
CA TYR A 570 -1.58 20.58 20.47
C TYR A 570 -0.56 21.57 19.92
N LYS A 571 -0.01 22.40 20.81
CA LYS A 571 1.11 23.30 20.48
C LYS A 571 2.41 22.55 20.66
N LYS A 572 3.15 22.36 19.57
CA LYS A 572 4.53 21.85 19.63
C LYS A 572 5.39 22.90 20.35
N LYS A 573 6.06 22.51 21.44
CA LYS A 573 6.88 23.43 22.26
C LYS A 573 8.36 23.46 21.86
N ALA A 574 8.85 22.44 21.16
CA ALA A 574 10.26 22.29 20.78
C ALA A 574 10.48 22.67 19.32
N ASP A 575 10.35 23.96 19.00
CA ASP A 575 10.35 24.45 17.61
C ASP A 575 11.64 24.04 16.87
N ASN A 576 12.80 24.14 17.51
CA ASN A 576 14.09 23.72 16.92
C ASN A 576 14.10 22.24 16.51
N TYR A 577 13.50 21.35 17.31
CA TYR A 577 13.40 19.93 16.95
C TYR A 577 12.44 19.74 15.77
N TRP A 578 11.28 20.39 15.78
CA TRP A 578 10.27 20.19 14.74
C TRP A 578 10.59 20.89 13.42
N LEU A 579 11.38 21.96 13.45
CA LEU A 579 11.86 22.67 12.27
C LEU A 579 13.07 21.99 11.66
N ASP A 580 14.13 21.76 12.44
CA ASP A 580 15.42 21.32 11.87
C ASP A 580 15.95 20.01 12.49
N GLY A 581 15.77 19.80 13.80
CA GLY A 581 16.26 18.59 14.47
C GLY A 581 15.66 17.28 13.92
N ILE A 582 14.40 17.29 13.48
CA ILE A 582 13.74 16.14 12.86
C ILE A 582 14.28 15.87 11.45
N LYS A 583 14.66 16.92 10.71
CA LYS A 583 15.27 16.77 9.38
C LYS A 583 16.65 16.14 9.51
N GLU A 584 17.46 16.62 10.46
CA GLU A 584 18.78 16.08 10.75
C GLU A 584 18.71 14.63 11.27
N SER A 585 17.75 14.34 12.15
CA SER A 585 17.48 12.95 12.60
C SER A 585 17.10 12.05 11.44
N ARG A 586 16.26 12.50 10.51
CA ARG A 586 15.85 11.72 9.34
C ARG A 586 17.01 11.49 8.36
N ARG A 587 17.85 12.50 8.15
CA ARG A 587 19.06 12.41 7.32
C ARG A 587 20.00 11.30 7.80
N LYS A 588 20.17 11.20 9.13
CA LYS A 588 21.08 10.22 9.76
C LYS A 588 20.48 8.83 9.97
N ARG A 589 19.21 8.61 9.62
CA ARG A 589 18.60 7.28 9.77
C ARG A 589 19.04 6.39 8.61
N PRO A 590 19.84 5.34 8.87
CA PRO A 590 19.98 4.28 7.88
C PRO A 590 18.58 3.68 7.64
N ARG A 591 18.20 3.52 6.37
CA ARG A 591 17.09 2.60 6.07
C ARG A 591 17.66 1.20 6.31
N LEU A 592 16.86 0.27 6.83
CA LEU A 592 17.24 -1.12 7.18
C LEU A 592 17.84 -1.97 6.03
N CYS A 593 18.17 -1.35 4.90
CA CYS A 593 18.84 -1.92 3.74
C CYS A 593 20.23 -1.30 3.49
N ASP A 594 20.84 -0.71 4.51
CA ASP A 594 22.28 -0.86 4.65
C ASP A 594 22.49 -2.30 5.13
N GLU A 595 22.50 -3.25 4.20
CA GLU A 595 23.33 -4.43 4.42
C GLU A 595 24.74 -3.85 4.54
N GLU A 596 25.18 -3.58 5.78
CA GLU A 596 26.58 -3.82 6.06
C GLU A 596 26.79 -5.25 5.59
N ASP A 597 27.41 -5.37 4.42
CA ASP A 597 28.02 -6.60 3.97
C ASP A 597 28.97 -7.03 5.07
N ILE A 598 28.44 -7.75 6.06
CA ILE A 598 29.20 -8.78 6.75
C ILE A 598 29.43 -9.82 5.67
N SER A 599 30.39 -9.51 4.81
CA SER A 599 30.96 -10.42 3.85
C SER A 599 31.70 -11.49 4.63
N ASP A 600 30.96 -12.47 5.14
CA ASP A 600 31.46 -13.85 5.10
C ASP A 600 31.37 -14.32 3.63
N GLY A 601 32.09 -13.61 2.76
CA GLY A 601 32.49 -14.11 1.46
C GLY A 601 33.62 -15.12 1.66
N PRO A 602 33.77 -16.12 0.78
CA PRO A 602 34.87 -17.07 0.88
C PRO A 602 36.19 -16.31 0.89
N GLU A 603 36.95 -16.49 1.99
CA GLU A 603 38.31 -15.95 2.18
C GLU A 603 39.07 -16.10 0.86
N ASP A 604 39.63 -15.02 0.31
CA ASP A 604 40.47 -15.11 -0.89
C ASP A 604 41.75 -15.86 -0.52
N ILE A 605 41.70 -17.20 -0.71
CA ILE A 605 42.74 -18.15 -0.36
C ILE A 605 44.08 -17.75 -1.02
N SER A 606 44.05 -17.03 -2.16
CA SER A 606 45.26 -16.60 -2.88
C SER A 606 46.07 -15.52 -2.17
N SER A 607 45.49 -14.84 -1.17
CA SER A 607 46.15 -13.78 -0.38
C SER A 607 46.81 -14.27 0.91
N LEU A 608 46.67 -15.56 1.26
CA LEU A 608 47.12 -16.11 2.54
C LEU A 608 48.63 -16.44 2.57
N THR A 609 49.30 -16.07 3.67
CA THR A 609 50.73 -16.37 3.87
C THR A 609 50.96 -17.83 4.29
N PRO A 610 52.17 -18.40 4.06
CA PRO A 610 52.49 -19.79 4.44
C PRO A 610 52.33 -20.10 5.95
N GLU A 611 52.48 -19.09 6.80
CA GLU A 611 52.36 -19.21 8.26
C GLU A 611 50.89 -19.34 8.68
N ILE A 612 50.02 -18.51 8.10
CA ILE A 612 48.58 -18.54 8.35
C ILE A 612 47.99 -19.86 7.84
N LEU A 613 48.37 -20.30 6.63
CA LEU A 613 47.90 -21.58 6.06
C LEU A 613 48.28 -22.79 6.93
N LYS A 614 49.46 -22.80 7.54
CA LYS A 614 49.87 -23.88 8.46
C LYS A 614 49.08 -23.88 9.75
N LEU A 615 48.75 -22.70 10.26
CA LEU A 615 47.94 -22.53 11.46
C LEU A 615 46.52 -23.05 11.20
N ARG A 616 45.90 -22.63 10.09
CA ARG A 616 44.57 -23.08 9.67
C ARG A 616 44.51 -24.59 9.40
N LEU A 617 45.49 -25.15 8.68
CA LEU A 617 45.58 -26.60 8.46
C LEU A 617 45.72 -27.37 9.77
N LYS A 618 46.47 -26.83 10.75
CA LYS A 618 46.62 -27.43 12.07
C LYS A 618 45.32 -27.40 12.87
N ASP A 619 44.55 -26.31 12.78
CA ASP A 619 43.22 -26.19 13.39
C ASP A 619 42.22 -27.19 12.78
N MET A 620 42.39 -27.53 11.50
CA MET A 620 41.67 -28.61 10.82
C MET A 620 42.24 -30.02 11.11
N GLY A 621 43.19 -30.15 12.04
CA GLY A 621 43.80 -31.42 12.42
C GLY A 621 44.89 -31.95 11.47
N ILE A 622 45.30 -31.17 10.47
CA ILE A 622 46.27 -31.56 9.44
C ILE A 622 47.64 -30.95 9.76
N THR A 623 48.56 -31.76 10.29
CA THR A 623 49.95 -31.32 10.50
C THR A 623 50.79 -31.50 9.24
N THR A 624 51.44 -30.43 8.76
CA THR A 624 52.28 -30.46 7.55
C THR A 624 53.67 -29.86 7.76
N ARG A 625 54.69 -30.43 7.11
CA ARG A 625 56.06 -29.89 7.05
C ARG A 625 56.32 -29.08 5.78
N ALA A 626 55.34 -28.96 4.89
CA ALA A 626 55.48 -28.24 3.64
C ALA A 626 55.83 -26.76 3.88
N ARG A 627 56.75 -26.20 3.08
CA ARG A 627 57.16 -24.79 3.17
C ARG A 627 56.76 -23.96 1.94
N LYS A 628 56.43 -24.63 0.83
CA LYS A 628 56.12 -24.00 -0.45
C LYS A 628 54.64 -23.57 -0.46
N LEU A 629 54.39 -22.28 -0.73
CA LEU A 629 53.05 -21.67 -0.66
C LEU A 629 52.02 -22.41 -1.52
N SER A 630 52.35 -22.72 -2.78
CA SER A 630 51.45 -23.43 -3.70
C SER A 630 50.96 -24.77 -3.13
N ARG A 631 51.84 -25.52 -2.48
CA ARG A 631 51.50 -26.83 -1.90
C ARG A 631 50.67 -26.68 -0.61
N LEU A 632 50.83 -25.60 0.14
CA LEU A 632 50.01 -25.31 1.32
C LEU A 632 48.59 -24.87 0.92
N LEU A 633 48.47 -24.09 -0.16
CA LEU A 633 47.18 -23.69 -0.75
C LEU A 633 46.39 -24.90 -1.28
N ASP A 634 47.06 -25.82 -1.99
CA ASP A 634 46.43 -27.05 -2.47
C ASP A 634 45.92 -27.90 -1.30
N MET A 635 46.75 -28.10 -0.27
CA MET A 635 46.35 -28.86 0.93
C MET A 635 45.17 -28.21 1.67
N TYR A 636 45.15 -26.88 1.77
CA TYR A 636 44.08 -26.14 2.45
C TYR A 636 42.77 -26.18 1.66
N THR A 637 42.85 -26.02 0.34
CA THR A 637 41.68 -26.10 -0.55
C THR A 637 41.03 -27.49 -0.51
N VAL A 638 41.83 -28.55 -0.53
CA VAL A 638 41.33 -29.93 -0.41
C VAL A 638 40.70 -30.18 0.97
N ALA A 639 41.31 -29.67 2.03
CA ALA A 639 40.77 -29.80 3.38
C ALA A 639 39.40 -29.11 3.53
N LEU A 640 39.24 -27.91 2.95
CA LEU A 640 37.97 -27.17 2.95
C LEU A 640 36.86 -27.93 2.19
N GLN A 641 37.19 -28.53 1.05
CA GLN A 641 36.25 -29.33 0.27
C GLN A 641 35.80 -30.60 1.01
N SER A 642 36.69 -31.19 1.82
CA SER A 642 36.37 -32.40 2.60
C SER A 642 35.47 -32.16 3.82
N GLN A 643 35.29 -30.90 4.26
CA GLN A 643 34.38 -30.55 5.37
C GLN A 643 32.96 -30.17 4.90
N GLN A 644 32.74 -29.99 3.59
CA GLN A 644 31.42 -29.66 3.02
C GLN A 644 30.58 -30.90 2.64
N HIS A 645 31.03 -32.11 2.99
CA HIS A 645 30.32 -33.38 2.78
C HIS A 645 30.07 -34.14 4.08
#